data_AF-A0A7C3REY2-F1
#
_entry.id   AF-A0A7C3REY2-F1
#
_cell.length_a   1.000
_cell.length_b   1.000
_cell.length_c   1.000
_cell.angle_alpha   90.00
_cell.angle_beta   90.00
_cell.angle_gamma   90.00
#
_symmetry.space_group_name_H-M   'P 1'
#
loop_
_entity.id
_entity.type
_entity.pdbx_description
1 polymer ?
#
loop_
_entity_poly.entity_id
_entity_poly.type
_entity_poly.pdbx_seq_one_letter_code
_entity_poly.pdbx_strand_id
1 'polypeptide(L)'
;MALEIIGPLPFERDAQGQLKTRVATIFPKHKTLVTTPGIHAWQRTEFIAHVNRKRLAAGLPQLTFAEEETECAESVDLLIEPDAILIRPDPDRMHLALEADELLQELVSKRRIKFLSVLNDKVQRAIKARGECWRIAALPQSREEMRKMIVDSKVAIRELPIYYQNRLTGTKYVTYTEFARLGNIEPEQLVRQLEEIAEFSRRRNRLGNPEVDFFGADPLRFGARDFAEIRFKSGMSSAEALAKFNDLKSRFRDAVPIDLQRDDLDSDAWCARMFSTIVGRKDETLAEELLRGLSPEFYLQVQWLPGGRFEEGEFIFDAVFDEAERNPNDPELAWLCDPCAKGFIFNFIREYGDIEYVNVGRVGTSLSSRPLKEGRRGVYIAELKLRGSATPIVRFIRMQKWGIRERLDEGKPLLQAIIESEEYTDYILDRRLGCRQLGMNLPRRVNMHRLSEVYDGTNPAVRGQLIWATYFEREYVYGIATDKLPAARLANAAYAERFARLLGRAAASNIIVGRAYERGKRVVFDDGDEVIIEGSDGLPHDLVVCDHSGAFDEYQRPLQEFAADYARPVNSRLHLVPNPREFAEAYLDAFKEGFCRVQGDYRKRRRAFDTLFKHRPYNIEGSFAYRWECVLRRLDQTDPDALTDAIRKQIAVLSHAK
;
A
#
# COMPACT_ATOMS: atom_id res chain seq x y z
N MET A 1 -11.42 -35.06 11.45
CA MET A 1 -12.82 -34.79 11.09
C MET A 1 -12.83 -33.56 10.20
N ALA A 2 -13.50 -33.64 9.06
CA ALA A 2 -13.63 -32.56 8.08
C ALA A 2 -14.57 -31.46 8.58
N LEU A 3 -14.38 -30.23 8.11
CA LEU A 3 -15.25 -29.07 8.39
C LEU A 3 -16.72 -29.34 8.01
N GLU A 4 -17.64 -29.26 8.99
CA GLU A 4 -19.09 -29.37 8.81
C GLU A 4 -19.68 -28.04 8.34
N ILE A 5 -20.62 -28.06 7.37
CA ILE A 5 -21.25 -26.85 6.83
C ILE A 5 -22.76 -26.86 7.10
N ILE A 6 -23.27 -25.78 7.69
CA ILE A 6 -24.70 -25.53 7.91
C ILE A 6 -25.14 -24.39 6.99
N GLY A 7 -25.74 -24.75 5.85
CA GLY A 7 -26.19 -23.82 4.81
C GLY A 7 -25.56 -24.09 3.44
N PRO A 8 -25.71 -23.16 2.48
CA PRO A 8 -25.09 -23.26 1.15
C PRO A 8 -23.55 -23.31 1.20
N LEU A 9 -22.91 -23.82 0.16
CA LEU A 9 -21.45 -23.79 0.09
C LEU A 9 -20.93 -22.35 -0.09
N PRO A 10 -19.73 -22.01 0.42
CA PRO A 10 -19.07 -20.75 0.08
C PRO A 10 -18.97 -20.59 -1.44
N PHE A 11 -19.23 -19.38 -1.94
CA PHE A 11 -19.26 -19.02 -3.36
C PHE A 11 -20.40 -19.61 -4.21
N GLU A 12 -21.33 -20.38 -3.64
CA GLU A 12 -22.48 -20.88 -4.38
C GLU A 12 -23.36 -19.71 -4.85
N ARG A 13 -23.81 -19.77 -6.12
CA ARG A 13 -24.61 -18.72 -6.76
C ARG A 13 -26.05 -19.15 -6.98
N ASP A 14 -26.97 -18.20 -6.90
CA ASP A 14 -28.38 -18.39 -7.26
C ASP A 14 -28.59 -18.37 -8.78
N ALA A 15 -29.85 -18.50 -9.21
CA ALA A 15 -30.22 -18.51 -10.63
C ALA A 15 -29.93 -17.18 -11.34
N GLN A 16 -29.73 -16.09 -10.59
CA GLN A 16 -29.43 -14.75 -11.07
C GLN A 16 -27.91 -14.48 -11.05
N GLY A 17 -27.09 -15.48 -10.70
CA GLY A 17 -25.64 -15.38 -10.63
C GLY A 17 -25.14 -14.63 -9.39
N GLN A 18 -25.99 -14.32 -8.42
CA GLN A 18 -25.60 -13.68 -7.16
C GLN A 18 -25.17 -14.72 -6.13
N LEU A 19 -24.27 -14.34 -5.22
CA LEU A 19 -23.88 -15.22 -4.12
C LEU A 19 -25.09 -15.52 -3.22
N LYS A 20 -25.33 -16.80 -2.94
CA LYS A 20 -26.40 -17.24 -2.02
C LYS A 20 -26.19 -16.74 -0.60
N THR A 21 -24.94 -16.51 -0.21
CA THR A 21 -24.60 -15.93 1.09
C THR A 21 -23.41 -14.97 0.98
N ARG A 22 -23.46 -13.89 1.77
CA ARG A 22 -22.44 -12.83 1.85
C ARG A 22 -21.76 -12.77 3.22
N VAL A 23 -22.27 -13.53 4.19
CA VAL A 23 -21.74 -13.61 5.55
C VAL A 23 -21.66 -15.06 5.99
N ALA A 24 -20.65 -15.39 6.77
CA ALA A 24 -20.55 -16.70 7.41
C ALA A 24 -19.97 -16.55 8.81
N THR A 25 -20.21 -17.55 9.65
CA THR A 25 -19.66 -17.61 11.01
C THR A 25 -19.07 -18.99 11.20
N ILE A 26 -17.78 -19.04 11.54
CA ILE A 26 -17.08 -20.30 11.80
C ILE A 26 -16.88 -20.47 13.30
N PHE A 27 -17.03 -21.71 13.76
CA PHE A 27 -16.86 -22.12 15.15
C PHE A 27 -15.69 -23.10 15.21
N PRO A 28 -14.45 -22.63 15.44
CA PRO A 28 -13.24 -23.44 15.28
C PRO A 28 -13.25 -24.71 16.13
N LYS A 29 -13.60 -24.57 17.41
CA LYS A 29 -13.74 -25.67 18.38
C LYS A 29 -14.63 -26.83 17.90
N HIS A 30 -15.68 -26.54 17.14
CA HIS A 30 -16.63 -27.54 16.63
C HIS A 30 -16.35 -27.93 15.17
N LYS A 31 -15.38 -27.29 14.52
CA LYS A 31 -15.13 -27.41 13.08
C LYS A 31 -16.42 -27.27 12.29
N THR A 32 -17.19 -26.21 12.57
CA THR A 32 -18.48 -25.94 11.92
C THR A 32 -18.47 -24.56 11.28
N LEU A 33 -18.87 -24.48 10.02
CA LEU A 33 -19.09 -23.25 9.26
C LEU A 33 -20.59 -23.06 9.01
N VAL A 34 -21.14 -21.93 9.43
CA VAL A 34 -22.54 -21.57 9.19
C VAL A 34 -22.61 -20.49 8.11
N THR A 35 -23.33 -20.79 7.03
CA THR A 35 -23.45 -19.96 5.82
C THR A 35 -24.89 -19.57 5.52
N THR A 36 -25.82 -19.80 6.45
CA THR A 36 -27.23 -19.42 6.29
C THR A 36 -27.37 -17.92 6.00
N PRO A 37 -28.23 -17.49 5.06
CA PRO A 37 -28.42 -16.08 4.75
C PRO A 37 -28.87 -15.26 5.98
N GLY A 38 -28.43 -13.99 6.07
CA GLY A 38 -28.83 -13.07 7.13
C GLY A 38 -27.64 -12.37 7.79
N ILE A 39 -27.60 -12.37 9.13
CA ILE A 39 -26.53 -11.76 9.93
C ILE A 39 -25.84 -12.79 10.85
N HIS A 40 -24.62 -12.48 11.30
CA HIS A 40 -23.86 -13.37 12.17
C HIS A 40 -24.57 -13.74 13.49
N ALA A 41 -25.44 -12.87 14.01
CA ALA A 41 -26.21 -13.17 15.21
C ALA A 41 -27.16 -14.36 15.00
N TRP A 42 -27.80 -14.48 13.84
CA TRP A 42 -28.67 -15.63 13.55
C TRP A 42 -27.88 -16.89 13.24
N GLN A 43 -26.75 -16.76 12.55
CA GLN A 43 -25.87 -17.89 12.32
C GLN A 43 -25.41 -18.52 13.63
N ARG A 44 -25.20 -17.71 14.68
CA ARG A 44 -24.98 -18.19 16.05
C ARG A 44 -26.20 -18.90 16.64
N THR A 45 -27.39 -18.32 16.52
CA THR A 45 -28.63 -18.99 16.99
C THR A 45 -28.85 -20.34 16.30
N GLU A 46 -28.66 -20.42 14.98
CA GLU A 46 -28.75 -21.65 14.21
C GLU A 46 -27.70 -22.69 14.64
N PHE A 47 -26.47 -22.24 14.88
CA PHE A 47 -25.42 -23.08 15.43
C PHE A 47 -25.78 -23.65 16.80
N ILE A 48 -26.24 -22.82 17.73
CA ILE A 48 -26.66 -23.24 19.07
C ILE A 48 -27.82 -24.24 18.99
N ALA A 49 -28.81 -23.99 18.14
CA ALA A 49 -29.90 -24.93 17.90
C ALA A 49 -29.38 -26.27 17.37
N HIS A 50 -28.40 -26.26 16.47
CA HIS A 50 -27.75 -27.45 15.95
C HIS A 50 -26.99 -28.24 17.02
N VAL A 51 -26.19 -27.56 17.84
CA VAL A 51 -25.47 -28.18 18.97
C VAL A 51 -26.45 -28.77 19.98
N ASN A 52 -27.50 -28.05 20.32
CA ASN A 52 -28.53 -28.53 21.25
C ASN A 52 -29.27 -29.76 20.69
N ARG A 53 -29.55 -29.82 19.37
CA ARG A 53 -30.08 -31.04 18.74
C ARG A 53 -29.12 -32.22 18.86
N LYS A 54 -27.82 -32.02 18.62
CA LYS A 54 -26.79 -33.07 18.78
C LYS A 54 -26.67 -33.55 20.23
N ARG A 55 -26.69 -32.62 21.20
CA ARG A 55 -26.63 -32.93 22.63
C ARG A 55 -27.84 -33.73 23.07
N LEU A 56 -29.05 -33.32 22.67
CA LEU A 56 -30.27 -34.08 22.95
C LEU A 56 -30.23 -35.49 22.34
N ALA A 57 -29.76 -35.62 21.09
CA ALA A 57 -29.58 -36.93 20.45
C ALA A 57 -28.57 -37.82 21.19
N ALA A 58 -27.59 -37.23 21.88
CA ALA A 58 -26.61 -37.90 22.72
C ALA A 58 -27.05 -38.06 24.20
N GLY A 59 -28.30 -37.70 24.54
CA GLY A 59 -28.82 -37.76 25.91
C GLY A 59 -28.24 -36.71 26.87
N LEU A 60 -27.55 -35.69 26.36
CA LEU A 60 -26.99 -34.59 27.13
C LEU A 60 -28.01 -33.43 27.26
N PRO A 61 -27.97 -32.68 28.38
CA PRO A 61 -28.81 -31.48 28.52
C PRO A 61 -28.41 -30.43 27.49
N GLN A 62 -29.37 -29.58 27.11
CA GLN A 62 -29.09 -28.40 26.27
C GLN A 62 -28.06 -27.48 26.96
N LEU A 63 -27.37 -26.67 26.16
CA LEU A 63 -26.48 -25.65 26.65
C LEU A 63 -27.24 -24.67 27.55
N THR A 64 -26.60 -24.28 28.64
CA THR A 64 -27.02 -23.16 29.46
C THR A 64 -26.71 -21.84 28.75
N PHE A 65 -27.36 -20.75 29.15
CA PHE A 65 -27.11 -19.42 28.58
C PHE A 65 -25.63 -19.01 28.61
N ALA A 66 -24.91 -19.32 29.71
CA ALA A 66 -23.49 -19.02 29.83
C ALA A 66 -22.62 -19.85 28.87
N GLU A 67 -22.99 -21.11 28.62
CA GLU A 67 -22.32 -21.93 27.61
C GLU A 67 -22.63 -21.43 26.19
N GLU A 68 -23.86 -21.02 25.90
CA GLU A 68 -24.22 -20.42 24.61
C GLU A 68 -23.43 -19.14 24.34
N GLU A 69 -23.28 -18.28 25.34
CA GLU A 69 -22.47 -17.05 25.25
C GLU A 69 -20.99 -17.37 25.00
N THR A 70 -20.47 -18.41 25.66
CA THR A 70 -19.09 -18.88 25.45
C THR A 70 -18.88 -19.38 24.02
N GLU A 71 -19.78 -20.23 23.52
CA GLU A 71 -19.74 -20.74 22.14
C GLU A 71 -19.82 -19.61 21.11
N CYS A 72 -20.66 -18.60 21.37
CA CYS A 72 -20.76 -17.40 20.53
C CYS A 72 -19.49 -16.54 20.56
N ALA A 73 -18.80 -16.48 21.69
CA ALA A 73 -17.58 -15.70 21.89
C ALA A 73 -16.33 -16.38 21.29
N GLU A 74 -16.37 -17.70 21.10
CA GLU A 74 -15.31 -18.49 20.44
C GLU A 74 -15.48 -18.55 18.91
N SER A 75 -16.52 -17.92 18.35
CA SER A 75 -16.78 -17.90 16.91
C SER A 75 -16.06 -16.76 16.18
N VAL A 76 -15.79 -16.94 14.88
CA VAL A 76 -15.18 -15.94 14.00
C VAL A 76 -16.14 -15.53 12.89
N ASP A 77 -16.30 -14.21 12.71
CA ASP A 77 -17.13 -13.62 11.67
C ASP A 77 -16.37 -13.59 10.33
N LEU A 78 -17.04 -13.98 9.24
CA LEU A 78 -16.50 -14.00 7.88
C LEU A 78 -17.39 -13.22 6.92
N LEU A 79 -16.80 -12.49 5.97
CA LEU A 79 -17.52 -11.94 4.82
C LEU A 79 -17.19 -12.76 3.58
N ILE A 80 -18.18 -12.99 2.71
CA ILE A 80 -18.01 -13.72 1.46
C ILE A 80 -18.18 -12.74 0.30
N GLU A 81 -17.08 -12.52 -0.40
CA GLU A 81 -17.00 -11.76 -1.64
C GLU A 81 -16.96 -12.72 -2.84
N PRO A 82 -17.20 -12.26 -4.08
CA PRO A 82 -17.23 -13.12 -5.25
C PRO A 82 -15.98 -13.99 -5.47
N ASP A 83 -14.83 -13.51 -4.99
CA ASP A 83 -13.49 -14.06 -5.20
C ASP A 83 -12.75 -14.41 -3.90
N ALA A 84 -13.24 -13.96 -2.74
CA ALA A 84 -12.56 -14.15 -1.46
C ALA A 84 -13.49 -14.36 -0.25
N ILE A 85 -12.98 -15.06 0.77
CA ILE A 85 -13.51 -15.11 2.13
C ILE A 85 -12.65 -14.19 2.99
N LEU A 86 -13.29 -13.20 3.61
CA LEU A 86 -12.62 -12.22 4.46
C LEU A 86 -12.87 -12.56 5.93
N ILE A 87 -11.82 -12.98 6.63
CA ILE A 87 -11.82 -13.18 8.08
C ILE A 87 -11.85 -11.82 8.77
N ARG A 88 -12.79 -11.62 9.69
CA ARG A 88 -12.85 -10.46 10.58
C ARG A 88 -12.18 -10.80 11.92
N PRO A 89 -10.87 -10.53 12.09
CA PRO A 89 -10.16 -10.92 13.30
C PRO A 89 -10.59 -10.08 14.50
N ASP A 90 -10.59 -10.73 15.66
CA ASP A 90 -10.56 -10.08 16.96
C ASP A 90 -9.10 -9.83 17.35
N PRO A 91 -8.64 -8.57 17.48
CA PRO A 91 -7.26 -8.24 17.81
C PRO A 91 -6.74 -8.91 19.08
N ASP A 92 -7.62 -9.21 20.04
CA ASP A 92 -7.26 -9.83 21.32
C ASP A 92 -7.39 -11.35 21.30
N ARG A 93 -7.99 -11.91 20.25
CA ARG A 93 -8.18 -13.36 20.07
C ARG A 93 -7.73 -13.84 18.69
N MET A 94 -6.55 -13.38 18.25
CA MET A 94 -5.99 -13.74 16.95
C MET A 94 -5.85 -15.26 16.73
N HIS A 95 -5.67 -16.05 17.78
CA HIS A 95 -5.61 -17.51 17.69
C HIS A 95 -6.88 -18.10 17.03
N LEU A 96 -8.08 -17.59 17.34
CA LEU A 96 -9.33 -18.05 16.72
C LEU A 96 -9.37 -17.73 15.23
N ALA A 97 -8.86 -16.56 14.83
CA ALA A 97 -8.82 -16.15 13.43
C ALA A 97 -7.84 -17.02 12.61
N LEU A 98 -6.74 -17.45 13.23
CA LEU A 98 -5.77 -18.35 12.60
C LEU A 98 -6.30 -19.79 12.51
N GLU A 99 -6.96 -20.29 13.55
CA GLU A 99 -7.61 -21.61 13.52
C GLU A 99 -8.75 -21.64 12.50
N ALA A 100 -9.53 -20.55 12.40
CA ALA A 100 -10.53 -20.37 11.36
C ALA A 100 -9.92 -20.41 9.94
N ASP A 101 -8.77 -19.76 9.73
CA ASP A 101 -8.03 -19.80 8.46
C ASP A 101 -7.62 -21.24 8.10
N GLU A 102 -7.04 -21.98 9.04
CA GLU A 102 -6.63 -23.37 8.83
C GLU A 102 -7.81 -24.27 8.45
N LEU A 103 -8.97 -24.10 9.10
CA LEU A 103 -10.20 -24.84 8.76
C LEU A 103 -10.75 -24.45 7.39
N LEU A 104 -10.72 -23.16 7.03
CA LEU A 104 -11.20 -22.69 5.73
C LEU A 104 -10.34 -23.21 4.57
N GLN A 105 -9.05 -23.46 4.81
CA GLN A 105 -8.15 -24.07 3.82
C GLN A 105 -8.51 -25.52 3.47
N GLU A 106 -9.31 -26.21 4.30
CA GLU A 106 -9.89 -27.52 3.94
C GLU A 106 -10.94 -27.41 2.82
N LEU A 107 -11.54 -26.23 2.62
CA LEU A 107 -12.63 -26.00 1.65
C LEU A 107 -12.19 -25.24 0.40
N VAL A 108 -11.31 -24.25 0.55
CA VAL A 108 -10.95 -23.33 -0.53
C VAL A 108 -9.44 -23.08 -0.54
N SER A 109 -8.89 -22.73 -1.70
CA SER A 109 -7.47 -22.35 -1.79
C SER A 109 -7.14 -21.23 -0.80
N LYS A 110 -5.95 -21.34 -0.20
CA LYS A 110 -5.36 -20.35 0.70
C LYS A 110 -5.35 -18.95 0.10
N ARG A 111 -5.29 -18.83 -1.24
CA ARG A 111 -5.28 -17.54 -1.96
C ARG A 111 -6.59 -16.77 -1.87
N ARG A 112 -7.71 -17.48 -1.67
CA ARG A 112 -9.06 -16.90 -1.54
C ARG A 112 -9.43 -16.50 -0.13
N ILE A 113 -8.59 -16.76 0.86
CA ILE A 113 -8.88 -16.39 2.24
C ILE A 113 -8.05 -15.13 2.54
N LYS A 114 -8.63 -14.09 3.15
CA LYS A 114 -7.91 -12.85 3.50
C LYS A 114 -8.31 -12.37 4.89
N PHE A 115 -7.48 -11.55 5.52
CA PHE A 115 -7.75 -10.94 6.82
C PHE A 115 -8.11 -9.47 6.67
N LEU A 116 -9.16 -9.05 7.36
CA LEU A 116 -9.55 -7.65 7.52
C LEU A 116 -8.82 -7.00 8.70
N SER A 117 -9.21 -5.76 9.04
CA SER A 117 -8.60 -4.97 10.13
C SER A 117 -7.13 -4.66 9.88
N VAL A 118 -6.81 -4.32 8.63
CA VAL A 118 -5.47 -3.99 8.13
C VAL A 118 -4.74 -2.97 9.01
N LEU A 119 -5.45 -2.02 9.60
CA LEU A 119 -4.86 -0.94 10.40
C LEU A 119 -4.63 -1.32 11.86
N ASN A 120 -5.06 -2.52 12.30
CA ASN A 120 -4.86 -2.94 13.69
C ASN A 120 -3.48 -3.58 13.90
N ASP A 121 -2.73 -3.01 14.83
CA ASP A 121 -1.36 -3.40 15.15
C ASP A 121 -1.17 -4.82 15.70
N LYS A 122 -2.16 -5.37 16.40
CA LYS A 122 -2.11 -6.76 16.88
C LYS A 122 -2.36 -7.73 15.73
N VAL A 123 -3.33 -7.42 14.88
CA VAL A 123 -3.62 -8.19 13.66
C VAL A 123 -2.42 -8.19 12.73
N GLN A 124 -1.88 -7.02 12.38
CA GLN A 124 -0.69 -6.91 11.52
C GLN A 124 0.48 -7.73 12.06
N ARG A 125 0.80 -7.61 13.36
CA ARG A 125 1.90 -8.36 13.96
C ARG A 125 1.70 -9.88 13.88
N ALA A 126 0.49 -10.36 14.13
CA ALA A 126 0.18 -11.79 14.05
C ALA A 126 0.32 -12.31 12.61
N ILE A 127 -0.15 -11.57 11.61
CA ILE A 127 -0.02 -11.95 10.20
C ILE A 127 1.43 -11.84 9.70
N LYS A 128 2.15 -10.77 10.08
CA LYS A 128 3.57 -10.58 9.78
C LYS A 128 4.43 -11.71 10.32
N ALA A 129 4.17 -12.12 11.57
CA ALA A 129 4.86 -13.22 12.22
C ALA A 129 4.73 -14.55 11.46
N ARG A 130 3.70 -14.68 10.62
CA ARG A 130 3.50 -15.86 9.78
C ARG A 130 4.15 -15.79 8.40
N GLY A 131 4.71 -14.64 8.02
CA GLY A 131 5.18 -14.39 6.65
C GLY A 131 4.02 -14.14 5.66
N GLU A 132 2.86 -13.72 6.17
CA GLU A 132 1.58 -13.73 5.46
C GLU A 132 1.04 -12.34 5.15
N CYS A 133 1.87 -11.29 5.03
CA CYS A 133 1.38 -9.93 4.68
C CYS A 133 0.48 -9.89 3.42
N TRP A 134 0.69 -10.82 2.48
CA TRP A 134 -0.12 -10.99 1.27
C TRP A 134 -1.56 -11.45 1.51
N ARG A 135 -1.85 -11.94 2.72
CA ARG A 135 -3.17 -12.35 3.19
C ARG A 135 -3.98 -11.17 3.74
N ILE A 136 -3.36 -10.01 3.95
CA ILE A 136 -4.07 -8.79 4.37
C ILE A 136 -4.89 -8.29 3.18
N ALA A 137 -6.19 -8.07 3.39
CA ALA A 137 -7.07 -7.55 2.34
C ALA A 137 -6.58 -6.15 1.89
N ALA A 138 -6.25 -6.00 0.61
CA ALA A 138 -5.77 -4.73 0.08
C ALA A 138 -6.90 -3.69 0.08
N LEU A 139 -6.55 -2.44 0.39
CA LEU A 139 -7.42 -1.30 0.09
C LEU A 139 -7.33 -1.00 -1.42
N PRO A 140 -8.43 -0.51 -2.04
CA PRO A 140 -8.43 -0.15 -3.44
C PRO A 140 -7.41 0.98 -3.71
N GLN A 141 -6.69 0.84 -4.83
CA GLN A 141 -5.59 1.71 -5.25
C GLN A 141 -5.99 2.64 -6.41
N SER A 142 -7.15 2.42 -7.02
CA SER A 142 -7.69 3.24 -8.11
C SER A 142 -9.12 3.71 -7.85
N ARG A 143 -9.55 4.76 -8.56
CA ARG A 143 -10.93 5.24 -8.52
C ARG A 143 -11.93 4.18 -9.00
N GLU A 144 -11.54 3.39 -9.99
CA GLU A 144 -12.35 2.28 -10.50
C GLU A 144 -12.52 1.18 -9.45
N GLU A 145 -11.44 0.83 -8.75
CA GLU A 145 -11.49 -0.15 -7.65
C GLU A 145 -12.30 0.37 -6.46
N MET A 146 -12.17 1.66 -6.10
CA MET A 146 -13.00 2.28 -5.05
C MET A 146 -14.49 2.21 -5.42
N ARG A 147 -14.84 2.58 -6.65
CA ARG A 147 -16.23 2.50 -7.15
C ARG A 147 -16.74 1.06 -7.12
N LYS A 148 -15.95 0.12 -7.63
CA LYS A 148 -16.27 -1.31 -7.62
C LYS A 148 -16.50 -1.80 -6.19
N MET A 149 -15.63 -1.43 -5.25
CA MET A 149 -15.77 -1.78 -3.84
C MET A 149 -17.06 -1.22 -3.22
N ILE A 150 -17.43 0.03 -3.51
CA ILE A 150 -18.68 0.63 -3.03
C ILE A 150 -19.88 -0.16 -3.58
N VAL A 151 -19.89 -0.44 -4.89
CA VAL A 151 -20.98 -1.22 -5.52
C VAL A 151 -21.06 -2.63 -4.92
N ASP A 152 -19.94 -3.31 -4.77
CA ASP A 152 -19.87 -4.68 -4.26
C ASP A 152 -20.20 -4.77 -2.76
N SER A 153 -20.15 -3.66 -2.02
CA SER A 153 -20.55 -3.59 -0.61
C SER A 153 -22.06 -3.55 -0.38
N LYS A 154 -22.86 -3.41 -1.45
CA LYS A 154 -24.31 -3.34 -1.37
C LYS A 154 -24.91 -4.73 -1.10
N VAL A 155 -25.60 -4.88 0.03
CA VAL A 155 -26.13 -6.15 0.55
C VAL A 155 -27.57 -6.02 1.00
N ALA A 156 -28.28 -7.15 1.04
CA ALA A 156 -29.57 -7.30 1.69
C ALA A 156 -29.40 -7.95 3.08
N ILE A 157 -30.39 -7.76 3.97
CA ILE A 157 -30.50 -8.54 5.21
C ILE A 157 -31.52 -9.67 5.02
N ARG A 158 -32.81 -9.34 4.87
CA ARG A 158 -33.89 -10.24 4.43
C ARG A 158 -34.60 -9.72 3.18
N GLU A 159 -34.87 -8.41 3.14
CA GLU A 159 -35.69 -7.80 2.08
C GLU A 159 -34.81 -7.30 0.91
N LEU A 160 -34.80 -5.99 0.62
CA LEU A 160 -34.09 -5.44 -0.54
C LEU A 160 -32.62 -5.16 -0.23
N PRO A 161 -31.72 -5.21 -1.25
CA PRO A 161 -30.31 -4.91 -1.08
C PRO A 161 -30.08 -3.40 -0.99
N ILE A 162 -30.50 -2.74 0.09
CA ILE A 162 -30.42 -1.28 0.25
C ILE A 162 -29.25 -0.81 1.13
N TYR A 163 -28.45 -1.74 1.64
CA TYR A 163 -27.45 -1.45 2.65
C TYR A 163 -26.03 -1.51 2.09
N TYR A 164 -25.19 -0.54 2.42
CA TYR A 164 -23.75 -0.59 2.18
C TYR A 164 -23.04 -1.13 3.43
N GLN A 165 -22.42 -2.31 3.32
CA GLN A 165 -21.79 -2.97 4.46
C GLN A 165 -20.36 -2.43 4.70
N ASN A 166 -20.11 -1.97 5.92
CA ASN A 166 -18.76 -1.70 6.40
C ASN A 166 -18.04 -3.03 6.72
N ARG A 167 -16.89 -3.24 6.07
CA ARG A 167 -16.13 -4.49 6.18
C ARG A 167 -15.50 -4.68 7.57
N LEU A 168 -15.11 -3.59 8.23
CA LEU A 168 -14.45 -3.63 9.54
C LEU A 168 -15.46 -3.76 10.68
N THR A 169 -16.43 -2.84 10.76
CA THR A 169 -17.40 -2.80 11.86
C THR A 169 -18.52 -3.81 11.67
N GLY A 170 -18.82 -4.20 10.43
CA GLY A 170 -19.99 -5.03 10.08
C GLY A 170 -21.31 -4.24 10.01
N THR A 171 -21.27 -2.94 10.28
CA THR A 171 -22.44 -2.05 10.23
C THR A 171 -22.94 -1.90 8.79
N LYS A 172 -24.26 -1.96 8.61
CA LYS A 172 -24.95 -1.82 7.33
C LYS A 172 -25.55 -0.42 7.23
N TYR A 173 -25.01 0.39 6.33
CA TYR A 173 -25.43 1.78 6.17
C TYR A 173 -26.53 1.93 5.12
N VAL A 174 -27.63 2.58 5.48
CA VAL A 174 -28.66 3.00 4.52
C VAL A 174 -28.36 4.43 4.07
N THR A 175 -28.38 4.69 2.76
CA THR A 175 -28.28 6.06 2.20
C THR A 175 -29.66 6.69 2.07
N TYR A 176 -29.71 8.03 2.02
CA TYR A 176 -30.97 8.72 1.76
C TYR A 176 -31.56 8.32 0.40
N THR A 177 -30.73 8.13 -0.64
CA THR A 177 -31.22 7.72 -1.96
C THR A 177 -31.89 6.35 -1.92
N GLU A 178 -31.25 5.34 -1.31
CA GLU A 178 -31.86 4.00 -1.21
C GLU A 178 -33.11 4.01 -0.32
N PHE A 179 -33.09 4.76 0.78
CA PHE A 179 -34.28 4.91 1.64
C PHE A 179 -35.44 5.60 0.89
N ALA A 180 -35.16 6.65 0.13
CA ALA A 180 -36.17 7.39 -0.63
C ALA A 180 -36.82 6.55 -1.74
N ARG A 181 -36.10 5.57 -2.32
CA ARG A 181 -36.60 4.63 -3.33
C ARG A 181 -37.65 3.66 -2.79
N LEU A 182 -37.69 3.44 -1.47
CA LEU A 182 -38.73 2.61 -0.84
C LEU A 182 -40.14 3.20 -1.03
N GLY A 183 -40.27 4.48 -1.42
CA GLY A 183 -41.57 5.04 -1.79
C GLY A 183 -42.17 4.50 -3.09
N ASN A 184 -41.39 3.75 -3.89
CA ASN A 184 -41.78 3.26 -5.20
C ASN A 184 -42.05 1.74 -5.24
N ILE A 185 -42.02 1.06 -4.09
CA ILE A 185 -42.28 -0.38 -3.98
C ILE A 185 -43.70 -0.64 -3.45
N GLU A 186 -44.14 -1.89 -3.55
CA GLU A 186 -45.47 -2.29 -3.08
C GLU A 186 -45.64 -2.06 -1.57
N PRO A 187 -46.83 -1.60 -1.10
CA PRO A 187 -47.04 -1.22 0.30
C PRO A 187 -46.70 -2.32 1.32
N GLU A 188 -47.01 -3.58 1.02
CA GLU A 188 -46.69 -4.71 1.90
C GLU A 188 -45.18 -4.92 2.03
N GLN A 189 -44.44 -4.73 0.94
CA GLN A 189 -42.98 -4.85 0.93
C GLN A 189 -42.34 -3.67 1.66
N LEU A 190 -42.89 -2.46 1.52
CA LEU A 190 -42.46 -1.28 2.27
C LEU A 190 -42.55 -1.51 3.78
N VAL A 191 -43.67 -2.06 4.25
CA VAL A 191 -43.86 -2.37 5.67
C VAL A 191 -42.80 -3.35 6.17
N ARG A 192 -42.56 -4.45 5.45
CA ARG A 192 -41.52 -5.43 5.82
C ARG A 192 -40.11 -4.81 5.84
N GLN A 193 -39.80 -3.97 4.86
CA GLN A 193 -38.50 -3.30 4.79
C GLN A 193 -38.30 -2.30 5.95
N LEU A 194 -39.34 -1.58 6.35
CA LEU A 194 -39.27 -0.65 7.48
C LEU A 194 -39.19 -1.37 8.83
N GLU A 195 -39.86 -2.53 8.96
CA GLU A 195 -39.70 -3.43 10.11
C GLU A 195 -38.25 -3.90 10.24
N GLU A 196 -37.65 -4.33 9.14
CA GLU A 196 -36.24 -4.72 9.08
C GLU A 196 -35.32 -3.58 9.55
N ILE A 197 -35.46 -2.37 8.99
CA ILE A 197 -34.65 -1.21 9.40
C ILE A 197 -34.85 -0.89 10.90
N ALA A 198 -36.09 -0.91 11.38
CA ALA A 198 -36.41 -0.62 12.78
C ALA A 198 -35.82 -1.66 13.74
N GLU A 199 -35.88 -2.95 13.38
CA GLU A 199 -35.34 -4.05 14.16
C GLU A 199 -33.82 -3.94 14.28
N PHE A 200 -33.12 -3.76 13.15
CA PHE A 200 -31.66 -3.83 13.12
C PHE A 200 -30.96 -2.54 13.52
N SER A 201 -31.58 -1.37 13.36
CA SER A 201 -30.99 -0.11 13.84
C SER A 201 -30.82 -0.06 15.36
N ARG A 202 -31.63 -0.85 16.09
CA ARG A 202 -31.57 -0.96 17.56
C ARG A 202 -30.60 -2.03 18.05
N ARG A 203 -30.19 -2.97 17.19
CA ARG A 203 -29.26 -4.04 17.56
C ARG A 203 -27.82 -3.56 17.49
N ARG A 204 -26.96 -4.26 18.23
CA ARG A 204 -25.51 -4.11 18.20
C ARG A 204 -24.90 -5.46 17.84
N ASN A 205 -23.84 -5.43 17.04
CA ASN A 205 -23.07 -6.60 16.71
C ASN A 205 -22.07 -6.94 17.83
N ARG A 206 -21.34 -8.06 17.68
CA ARG A 206 -20.37 -8.56 18.69
C ARG A 206 -19.31 -7.53 19.09
N LEU A 207 -18.96 -6.61 18.18
CA LEU A 207 -17.97 -5.56 18.43
C LEU A 207 -18.58 -4.29 19.05
N GLY A 208 -19.86 -4.32 19.43
CA GLY A 208 -20.57 -3.19 20.00
C GLY A 208 -21.02 -2.13 18.98
N ASN A 209 -20.85 -2.37 17.67
CA ASN A 209 -21.28 -1.44 16.63
C ASN A 209 -22.76 -1.66 16.26
N PRO A 210 -23.49 -0.64 15.77
CA PRO A 210 -24.84 -0.82 15.23
C PRO A 210 -24.87 -1.87 14.10
N GLU A 211 -25.92 -2.70 14.07
CA GLU A 211 -26.15 -3.60 12.93
C GLU A 211 -26.56 -2.79 11.69
N VAL A 212 -27.46 -1.81 11.85
CA VAL A 212 -27.84 -0.82 10.82
C VAL A 212 -27.61 0.60 11.34
N ASP A 213 -27.05 1.47 10.49
CA ASP A 213 -26.87 2.91 10.75
C ASP A 213 -27.19 3.72 9.47
N PHE A 214 -27.22 5.05 9.57
CA PHE A 214 -27.68 5.94 8.50
C PHE A 214 -26.52 6.77 7.93
N PHE A 215 -26.25 6.62 6.64
CA PHE A 215 -25.11 7.26 5.98
C PHE A 215 -25.27 8.78 5.94
N GLY A 216 -24.25 9.50 6.42
CA GLY A 216 -24.18 10.95 6.35
C GLY A 216 -25.19 11.70 7.24
N ALA A 217 -26.03 10.99 8.00
CA ALA A 217 -26.98 11.60 8.91
C ALA A 217 -26.29 12.15 10.17
N ASP A 218 -26.71 13.33 10.60
CA ASP A 218 -26.43 13.81 11.96
C ASP A 218 -27.14 12.89 12.98
N PRO A 219 -26.42 12.14 13.83
CA PRO A 219 -27.01 11.21 14.79
C PRO A 219 -27.91 11.90 15.84
N LEU A 220 -27.72 13.21 16.04
CA LEU A 220 -28.56 14.02 16.92
C LEU A 220 -29.86 14.45 16.25
N ARG A 221 -30.01 14.26 14.94
CA ARG A 221 -31.21 14.59 14.16
C ARG A 221 -31.97 13.35 13.70
N PHE A 222 -31.28 12.31 13.23
CA PHE A 222 -31.90 11.10 12.71
C PHE A 222 -31.12 9.84 13.06
N GLY A 223 -31.80 8.77 13.48
CA GLY A 223 -31.21 7.49 13.80
C GLY A 223 -32.21 6.45 14.32
N ALA A 224 -31.71 5.45 15.05
CA ALA A 224 -32.54 4.33 15.56
C ALA A 224 -33.74 4.77 16.42
N ARG A 225 -33.61 5.90 17.13
CA ARG A 225 -34.68 6.47 17.98
C ARG A 225 -35.90 6.90 17.17
N ASP A 226 -35.71 7.32 15.93
CA ASP A 226 -36.80 7.76 15.04
C ASP A 226 -37.72 6.60 14.63
N PHE A 227 -37.23 5.36 14.81
CA PHE A 227 -37.99 4.13 14.61
C PHE A 227 -38.55 3.58 15.92
N ALA A 228 -38.15 4.10 17.11
CA ALA A 228 -38.44 3.50 18.42
C ALA A 228 -39.94 3.30 18.69
N GLU A 229 -40.75 4.29 18.31
CA GLU A 229 -42.19 4.33 18.55
C GLU A 229 -43.01 3.69 17.42
N ILE A 230 -42.37 3.34 16.30
CA ILE A 230 -43.07 2.83 15.13
C ILE A 230 -43.18 1.31 15.24
N ARG A 231 -44.35 0.84 15.71
CA ARG A 231 -44.77 -0.55 15.49
C ARG A 231 -45.46 -0.64 14.14
N PHE A 232 -44.68 -0.91 13.11
CA PHE A 232 -45.20 -1.57 11.91
C PHE A 232 -45.75 -2.92 12.39
N LYS A 233 -47.07 -3.09 12.34
CA LYS A 233 -47.74 -4.33 12.73
C LYS A 233 -48.40 -4.90 11.50
N SER A 234 -48.51 -6.22 11.44
CA SER A 234 -49.44 -6.92 10.57
C SER A 234 -50.85 -6.34 10.78
N GLY A 235 -51.34 -5.54 9.84
CA GLY A 235 -52.63 -4.83 9.92
C GLY A 235 -52.57 -3.30 9.83
N MET A 236 -51.40 -2.67 9.71
CA MET A 236 -51.31 -1.23 9.37
C MET A 236 -51.86 -0.99 7.95
N SER A 237 -52.68 0.04 7.77
CA SER A 237 -53.18 0.37 6.43
C SER A 237 -52.05 0.91 5.54
N SER A 238 -52.13 0.65 4.23
CA SER A 238 -51.13 1.14 3.25
C SER A 238 -50.95 2.65 3.31
N ALA A 239 -52.02 3.41 3.60
CA ALA A 239 -51.97 4.86 3.74
C ALA A 239 -51.17 5.32 4.97
N GLU A 240 -51.35 4.65 6.12
CA GLU A 240 -50.61 4.95 7.34
C GLU A 240 -49.11 4.63 7.21
N ALA A 241 -48.78 3.50 6.58
CA ALA A 241 -47.40 3.10 6.34
C ALA A 241 -46.69 4.13 5.43
N LEU A 242 -47.36 4.58 4.37
CA LEU A 242 -46.82 5.57 3.45
C LEU A 242 -46.66 6.95 4.10
N ALA A 243 -47.61 7.37 4.94
CA ALA A 243 -47.52 8.62 5.68
C ALA A 243 -46.31 8.63 6.64
N LYS A 244 -46.14 7.55 7.41
CA LYS A 244 -44.98 7.38 8.31
C LYS A 244 -43.66 7.32 7.55
N PHE A 245 -43.63 6.63 6.41
CA PHE A 245 -42.47 6.59 5.53
C PHE A 245 -42.10 7.99 5.03
N ASN A 246 -43.06 8.78 4.57
CA ASN A 246 -42.81 10.13 4.05
C ASN A 246 -42.28 11.08 5.14
N ASP A 247 -42.78 10.95 6.38
CA ASP A 247 -42.25 11.69 7.53
C ASP A 247 -40.79 11.31 7.84
N LEU A 248 -40.50 10.00 7.95
CA LEU A 248 -39.12 9.50 8.14
C LEU A 248 -38.19 9.95 7.02
N LYS A 249 -38.66 9.90 5.76
CA LYS A 249 -37.92 10.32 4.58
C LYS A 249 -37.58 11.81 4.64
N SER A 250 -38.52 12.67 5.04
CA SER A 250 -38.24 14.10 5.20
C SER A 250 -37.20 14.35 6.29
N ARG A 251 -37.37 13.73 7.47
CA ARG A 251 -36.42 13.87 8.58
C ARG A 251 -35.02 13.38 8.22
N PHE A 252 -34.91 12.27 7.49
CA PHE A 252 -33.63 11.75 7.03
C PHE A 252 -32.98 12.72 6.03
N ARG A 253 -33.73 13.25 5.06
CA ARG A 253 -33.22 14.26 4.12
C ARG A 253 -32.64 15.47 4.86
N ASP A 254 -33.38 16.00 5.84
CA ASP A 254 -33.01 17.22 6.57
C ASP A 254 -31.82 16.99 7.53
N ALA A 255 -31.51 15.72 7.84
CA ALA A 255 -30.36 15.32 8.65
C ALA A 255 -29.09 15.03 7.83
N VAL A 256 -29.16 14.97 6.50
CA VAL A 256 -28.05 14.63 5.61
C VAL A 256 -27.61 15.86 4.79
N PRO A 257 -26.31 16.21 4.77
CA PRO A 257 -25.79 17.29 3.91
C PRO A 257 -26.16 17.10 2.44
N ILE A 258 -26.40 18.20 1.73
CA ILE A 258 -26.91 18.18 0.35
C ILE A 258 -26.04 17.33 -0.60
N ASP A 259 -24.72 17.38 -0.43
CA ASP A 259 -23.74 16.65 -1.23
C ASP A 259 -23.77 15.12 -1.01
N LEU A 260 -24.41 14.67 0.08
CA LEU A 260 -24.55 13.26 0.45
C LEU A 260 -25.95 12.69 0.23
N GLN A 261 -26.92 13.52 -0.18
CA GLN A 261 -28.30 13.07 -0.39
C GLN A 261 -28.44 12.18 -1.65
N ARG A 262 -27.61 12.40 -2.67
CA ARG A 262 -27.62 11.61 -3.90
C ARG A 262 -26.48 10.60 -3.92
N ASP A 263 -26.80 9.33 -4.16
CA ASP A 263 -25.79 8.30 -4.41
C ASP A 263 -25.16 8.50 -5.79
N ASP A 264 -24.02 9.20 -5.82
CA ASP A 264 -23.31 9.59 -7.04
C ASP A 264 -21.85 9.11 -7.02
N LEU A 265 -21.55 8.09 -7.83
CA LEU A 265 -20.19 7.52 -7.98
C LEU A 265 -19.24 8.42 -8.79
N ASP A 266 -19.77 9.44 -9.47
CA ASP A 266 -18.99 10.45 -10.19
C ASP A 266 -18.65 11.66 -9.33
N SER A 267 -19.32 11.84 -8.19
CA SER A 267 -18.96 12.84 -7.18
C SER A 267 -17.77 12.40 -6.34
N ASP A 268 -16.66 13.15 -6.39
CA ASP A 268 -15.46 12.87 -5.60
C ASP A 268 -15.74 12.94 -4.09
N ALA A 269 -16.53 13.93 -3.65
CA ALA A 269 -16.88 14.12 -2.25
C ALA A 269 -17.73 12.96 -1.71
N TRP A 270 -18.73 12.52 -2.49
CA TRP A 270 -19.60 11.40 -2.09
C TRP A 270 -18.80 10.09 -2.07
N CYS A 271 -18.04 9.81 -3.13
CA CYS A 271 -17.27 8.58 -3.27
C CYS A 271 -16.24 8.46 -2.14
N ALA A 272 -15.48 9.53 -1.84
CA ALA A 272 -14.51 9.54 -0.75
C ALA A 272 -15.18 9.30 0.62
N ARG A 273 -16.33 9.93 0.87
CA ARG A 273 -17.07 9.80 2.14
C ARG A 273 -17.69 8.40 2.31
N MET A 274 -18.28 7.85 1.25
CA MET A 274 -18.84 6.50 1.27
C MET A 274 -17.74 5.46 1.44
N PHE A 275 -16.66 5.58 0.67
CA PHE A 275 -15.49 4.73 0.79
C PHE A 275 -14.95 4.71 2.23
N SER A 276 -14.68 5.89 2.81
CA SER A 276 -14.25 6.01 4.21
C SER A 276 -15.22 5.34 5.18
N THR A 277 -16.53 5.48 4.94
CA THR A 277 -17.56 4.84 5.78
C THR A 277 -17.55 3.32 5.69
N ILE A 278 -17.27 2.71 4.53
CA ILE A 278 -17.31 1.24 4.38
C ILE A 278 -15.97 0.56 4.72
N VAL A 279 -14.86 1.30 4.72
CA VAL A 279 -13.52 0.77 5.07
C VAL A 279 -12.97 1.23 6.41
N GLY A 280 -13.50 2.28 7.01
CA GLY A 280 -12.99 2.88 8.26
C GLY A 280 -13.76 2.46 9.52
N ARG A 281 -13.24 2.84 10.69
CA ARG A 281 -14.02 2.91 11.94
C ARG A 281 -14.64 4.31 12.06
N LYS A 282 -15.81 4.42 12.71
CA LYS A 282 -16.49 5.70 12.92
C LYS A 282 -15.50 6.68 13.59
N ASP A 283 -15.28 7.82 12.97
CA ASP A 283 -14.38 8.91 13.41
C ASP A 283 -12.86 8.65 13.39
N GLU A 284 -12.40 7.53 12.83
CA GLU A 284 -11.01 7.45 12.36
C GLU A 284 -10.94 8.19 11.02
N THR A 285 -10.38 9.41 11.03
CA THR A 285 -9.72 9.89 9.81
C THR A 285 -8.79 8.77 9.39
N LEU A 286 -8.85 8.32 8.14
CA LEU A 286 -7.82 7.47 7.55
C LEU A 286 -6.55 8.33 7.62
N ALA A 287 -5.93 8.39 8.79
CA ALA A 287 -4.80 9.21 9.05
C ALA A 287 -3.72 8.55 8.23
N GLU A 288 -3.44 9.20 7.11
CA GLU A 288 -2.26 8.97 6.28
C GLU A 288 -1.01 8.81 7.16
N GLU A 289 -1.00 9.31 8.41
CA GLU A 289 0.12 9.21 9.34
C GLU A 289 0.32 7.88 10.11
N LEU A 290 -0.50 6.81 9.96
CA LEU A 290 -0.43 5.62 10.85
C LEU A 290 -0.10 4.26 10.21
N LEU A 291 0.77 4.22 9.20
CA LEU A 291 1.34 2.96 8.70
C LEU A 291 2.84 2.83 9.04
N ARG A 292 3.11 2.71 10.34
CA ARG A 292 4.28 2.09 11.00
C ARG A 292 5.52 1.81 10.11
N GLY A 293 6.08 2.88 9.54
CA GLY A 293 7.40 2.89 8.93
C GLY A 293 7.47 2.80 7.40
N LEU A 294 6.37 2.68 6.67
CA LEU A 294 6.38 2.90 5.21
C LEU A 294 5.59 4.17 4.90
N SER A 295 6.05 4.98 3.94
CA SER A 295 5.22 6.10 3.50
C SER A 295 3.88 5.55 2.98
N PRO A 296 2.74 6.22 3.23
CA PRO A 296 1.41 5.73 2.86
C PRO A 296 1.28 5.35 1.39
N GLU A 297 1.96 6.10 0.53
CA GLU A 297 1.99 5.87 -0.92
C GLU A 297 2.78 4.60 -1.27
N PHE A 298 3.84 4.29 -0.50
CA PHE A 298 4.59 3.05 -0.67
C PHE A 298 3.74 1.86 -0.24
N TYR A 299 3.08 1.93 0.92
CA TYR A 299 2.20 0.86 1.38
C TYR A 299 1.05 0.59 0.42
N LEU A 300 0.41 1.66 -0.09
CA LEU A 300 -0.67 1.56 -1.06
C LEU A 300 -0.24 1.03 -2.44
N GLN A 301 1.06 0.92 -2.73
CA GLN A 301 1.56 0.39 -4.02
C GLN A 301 2.31 -0.93 -3.89
N VAL A 302 2.44 -1.45 -2.66
CA VAL A 302 3.06 -2.74 -2.40
C VAL A 302 2.01 -3.84 -2.54
N GLN A 303 2.22 -4.70 -3.53
CA GLN A 303 1.58 -5.99 -3.61
C GLN A 303 2.42 -6.98 -2.80
N TRP A 304 1.98 -7.31 -1.59
CA TRP A 304 2.62 -8.33 -0.77
C TRP A 304 2.52 -9.71 -1.44
N LEU A 305 3.61 -10.47 -1.36
CA LEU A 305 3.79 -11.81 -1.92
C LEU A 305 3.92 -12.84 -0.80
N PRO A 306 3.72 -14.13 -1.08
CA PRO A 306 3.91 -15.20 -0.11
C PRO A 306 5.33 -15.21 0.45
N GLY A 307 5.42 -15.16 1.78
CA GLY A 307 6.66 -15.18 2.54
C GLY A 307 6.92 -16.52 3.23
N GLY A 308 7.50 -16.45 4.42
CA GLY A 308 7.72 -17.62 5.27
C GLY A 308 8.25 -17.28 6.66
N ARG A 309 8.41 -18.30 7.49
CA ARG A 309 8.85 -18.18 8.89
C ARG A 309 9.65 -19.38 9.36
N PHE A 310 10.38 -19.25 10.45
CA PHE A 310 11.02 -20.38 11.12
C PHE A 310 10.11 -21.00 12.17
N GLU A 311 9.93 -22.32 12.11
CA GLU A 311 9.27 -23.14 13.14
C GLU A 311 10.21 -24.28 13.53
N GLU A 312 10.51 -24.42 14.83
CA GLU A 312 11.36 -25.51 15.36
C GLU A 312 12.72 -25.73 14.64
N GLY A 313 13.26 -24.69 14.00
CA GLY A 313 14.54 -24.74 13.27
C GLY A 313 14.41 -25.00 11.77
N GLU A 314 13.20 -25.23 11.26
CA GLU A 314 12.89 -25.36 9.84
C GLU A 314 12.31 -24.04 9.30
N PHE A 315 12.71 -23.63 8.09
CA PHE A 315 12.06 -22.51 7.41
C PHE A 315 10.86 -23.01 6.60
N ILE A 316 9.66 -22.60 7.01
CA ILE A 316 8.40 -22.94 6.39
C ILE A 316 8.01 -21.84 5.40
N PHE A 317 8.02 -22.17 4.11
CA PHE A 317 7.42 -21.34 3.07
C PHE A 317 5.89 -21.38 3.18
N ASP A 318 5.23 -20.34 2.67
CA ASP A 318 3.78 -20.36 2.55
C ASP A 318 3.30 -21.53 1.67
N ALA A 319 2.33 -22.31 2.17
CA ALA A 319 1.77 -23.47 1.49
C ALA A 319 1.19 -23.19 0.08
N VAL A 320 0.91 -21.92 -0.25
CA VAL A 320 0.50 -21.55 -1.61
C VAL A 320 1.59 -21.82 -2.67
N PHE A 321 2.86 -21.90 -2.27
CA PHE A 321 3.93 -22.35 -3.18
C PHE A 321 3.73 -23.82 -3.59
N ASP A 322 3.34 -24.70 -2.66
CA ASP A 322 3.03 -26.10 -2.98
C ASP A 322 1.80 -26.20 -3.89
N GLU A 323 0.81 -25.32 -3.69
CA GLU A 323 -0.36 -25.22 -4.58
C GLU A 323 0.07 -24.82 -6.00
N ALA A 324 0.96 -23.84 -6.15
CA ALA A 324 1.49 -23.40 -7.44
C ALA A 324 2.29 -24.51 -8.14
N GLU A 325 3.10 -25.27 -7.40
CA GLU A 325 3.86 -26.41 -7.94
C GLU A 325 2.92 -27.53 -8.45
N ARG A 326 1.79 -27.76 -7.78
CA ARG A 326 0.75 -28.72 -8.23
C ARG A 326 -0.08 -28.20 -9.41
N ASN A 327 -0.15 -26.87 -9.60
CA ASN A 327 -0.97 -26.21 -10.62
C ASN A 327 -0.14 -25.24 -11.49
N PRO A 328 0.87 -25.72 -12.24
CA PRO A 328 1.84 -24.86 -12.93
C PRO A 328 1.25 -23.99 -14.05
N ASN A 329 0.05 -24.35 -14.55
CA ASN A 329 -0.64 -23.62 -15.61
C ASN A 329 -1.62 -22.55 -15.07
N ASP A 330 -1.74 -22.39 -13.75
CA ASP A 330 -2.60 -21.37 -13.15
C ASP A 330 -1.88 -20.00 -13.17
N PRO A 331 -2.32 -19.04 -14.00
CA PRO A 331 -1.64 -17.75 -14.15
C PRO A 331 -1.71 -16.89 -12.88
N GLU A 332 -2.73 -17.07 -12.04
CA GLU A 332 -2.89 -16.32 -10.79
C GLU A 332 -1.83 -16.79 -9.77
N LEU A 333 -1.64 -18.11 -9.66
CA LEU A 333 -0.62 -18.70 -8.80
C LEU A 333 0.79 -18.38 -9.30
N ALA A 334 1.04 -18.43 -10.62
CA ALA A 334 2.31 -18.05 -11.20
C ALA A 334 2.66 -16.57 -10.93
N TRP A 335 1.66 -15.69 -10.94
CA TRP A 335 1.83 -14.27 -10.60
C TRP A 335 2.07 -14.03 -9.11
N LEU A 336 1.34 -14.75 -8.25
CA LEU A 336 1.44 -14.64 -6.80
C LEU A 336 2.77 -15.20 -6.28
N CYS A 337 3.20 -16.35 -6.80
CA CYS A 337 4.41 -17.06 -6.39
C CYS A 337 5.63 -16.61 -7.21
N ASP A 338 5.93 -15.31 -7.20
CA ASP A 338 7.07 -14.73 -7.93
C ASP A 338 8.39 -15.45 -7.56
N PRO A 339 9.10 -16.06 -8.52
CA PRO A 339 10.37 -16.74 -8.27
C PRO A 339 11.43 -15.83 -7.64
N CYS A 340 11.40 -14.52 -7.94
CA CYS A 340 12.33 -13.56 -7.34
C CYS A 340 12.13 -13.46 -5.82
N ALA A 341 10.88 -13.51 -5.35
CA ALA A 341 10.58 -13.46 -3.92
C ALA A 341 11.18 -14.65 -3.17
N LYS A 342 11.05 -15.86 -3.71
CA LYS A 342 11.69 -17.08 -3.18
C LYS A 342 13.22 -16.92 -3.16
N GLY A 343 13.80 -16.39 -4.23
CA GLY A 343 15.24 -16.08 -4.32
C GLY A 343 15.74 -15.10 -3.25
N PHE A 344 14.99 -14.02 -2.99
CA PHE A 344 15.33 -13.05 -1.93
C PHE A 344 15.28 -13.70 -0.56
N ILE A 345 14.24 -14.47 -0.26
CA ILE A 345 14.08 -15.19 1.03
C ILE A 345 15.30 -16.09 1.29
N PHE A 346 15.72 -16.87 0.29
CA PHE A 346 16.91 -17.72 0.42
C PHE A 346 18.19 -16.93 0.69
N ASN A 347 18.38 -15.79 0.02
CA ASN A 347 19.53 -14.93 0.25
C ASN A 347 19.51 -14.32 1.65
N PHE A 348 18.34 -13.91 2.15
CA PHE A 348 18.20 -13.42 3.53
C PHE A 348 18.50 -14.48 4.57
N ILE A 349 18.02 -15.71 4.38
CA ILE A 349 18.34 -16.83 5.29
C ILE A 349 19.87 -17.02 5.39
N ARG A 350 20.57 -16.99 4.25
CA ARG A 350 22.04 -17.12 4.20
C ARG A 350 22.78 -15.95 4.85
N GLU A 351 22.25 -14.73 4.73
CA GLU A 351 22.91 -13.53 5.25
C GLU A 351 22.68 -13.32 6.74
N TYR A 352 21.44 -13.50 7.22
CA TYR A 352 21.07 -13.15 8.59
C TYR A 352 21.06 -14.34 9.56
N GLY A 353 20.84 -15.57 9.07
CA GLY A 353 20.80 -16.80 9.88
C GLY A 353 19.60 -16.89 10.83
N ASP A 354 19.50 -15.99 11.80
CA ASP A 354 18.53 -16.01 12.90
C ASP A 354 17.23 -15.25 12.57
N ILE A 355 16.64 -15.57 11.42
CA ILE A 355 15.36 -14.99 11.01
C ILE A 355 14.21 -15.67 11.77
N GLU A 356 13.22 -14.88 12.17
CA GLU A 356 11.94 -15.34 12.72
C GLU A 356 10.88 -15.42 11.60
N TYR A 357 10.75 -14.36 10.80
CA TYR A 357 9.89 -14.33 9.61
C TYR A 357 10.43 -13.40 8.52
N VAL A 358 9.97 -13.63 7.29
CA VAL A 358 10.19 -12.75 6.12
C VAL A 358 8.87 -12.52 5.40
N ASN A 359 8.57 -11.24 5.13
CA ASN A 359 7.52 -10.81 4.24
C ASN A 359 8.15 -10.08 3.05
N VAL A 360 7.75 -10.42 1.82
CA VAL A 360 8.24 -9.77 0.59
C VAL A 360 7.06 -9.13 -0.11
N GLY A 361 7.25 -7.93 -0.65
CA GLY A 361 6.26 -7.25 -1.47
C GLY A 361 6.88 -6.69 -2.73
N ARG A 362 6.14 -6.70 -3.83
CA ARG A 362 6.52 -6.10 -5.10
C ARG A 362 5.83 -4.75 -5.26
N VAL A 363 6.55 -3.76 -5.76
CA VAL A 363 6.00 -2.43 -6.04
C VAL A 363 5.53 -2.38 -7.50
N GLY A 364 4.22 -2.41 -7.71
CA GLY A 364 3.61 -2.55 -9.05
C GLY A 364 3.70 -1.28 -9.91
N THR A 365 3.40 -0.12 -9.32
CA THR A 365 3.35 1.18 -10.04
C THR A 365 4.56 2.04 -9.68
N SER A 366 4.97 2.95 -10.57
CA SER A 366 6.11 3.83 -10.25
C SER A 366 5.61 4.90 -9.32
N LEU A 367 6.27 5.05 -8.17
CA LEU A 367 6.03 6.15 -7.26
C LEU A 367 6.53 7.50 -7.79
N SER A 368 7.25 7.48 -8.91
CA SER A 368 7.81 8.65 -9.60
C SER A 368 6.99 9.01 -10.84
N SER A 369 6.90 10.31 -11.17
CA SER A 369 6.27 10.85 -12.39
C SER A 369 7.06 10.60 -13.70
N ARG A 370 7.88 9.53 -13.74
CA ARG A 370 8.80 9.22 -14.83
C ARG A 370 8.10 8.39 -15.91
N PRO A 371 8.35 8.65 -17.21
CA PRO A 371 7.86 7.79 -18.28
C PRO A 371 8.40 6.38 -18.12
N LEU A 372 7.57 5.39 -18.48
CA LEU A 372 7.99 4.01 -18.60
C LEU A 372 9.14 3.95 -19.61
N LYS A 373 10.29 3.43 -19.19
CA LYS A 373 11.45 3.18 -20.05
C LYS A 373 11.62 1.68 -20.24
N GLU A 374 12.17 1.30 -21.40
CA GLU A 374 12.58 -0.07 -21.71
C GLU A 374 13.55 -0.64 -20.67
N GLY A 375 13.58 -1.97 -20.53
CA GLY A 375 14.38 -2.73 -19.57
C GLY A 375 13.59 -3.22 -18.36
N ARG A 376 14.24 -4.00 -17.48
CA ARG A 376 13.59 -4.61 -16.31
C ARG A 376 13.15 -3.58 -15.30
N ARG A 377 11.92 -3.73 -14.81
CA ARG A 377 11.38 -2.95 -13.70
C ARG A 377 10.92 -3.87 -12.58
N GLY A 378 11.88 -4.33 -11.77
CA GLY A 378 11.61 -5.10 -10.56
C GLY A 378 12.00 -4.29 -9.33
N VAL A 379 11.02 -3.80 -8.58
CA VAL A 379 11.25 -3.14 -7.28
C VAL A 379 10.49 -3.93 -6.23
N TYR A 380 11.18 -4.28 -5.15
CA TYR A 380 10.64 -5.06 -4.07
C TYR A 380 10.98 -4.41 -2.73
N ILE A 381 10.18 -4.75 -1.73
CA ILE A 381 10.44 -4.49 -0.33
C ILE A 381 10.43 -5.81 0.42
N ALA A 382 11.33 -5.95 1.38
CA ALA A 382 11.32 -7.08 2.28
C ALA A 382 11.31 -6.58 3.72
N GLU A 383 10.39 -7.09 4.53
CA GLU A 383 10.38 -6.92 5.97
C GLU A 383 10.80 -8.25 6.60
N LEU A 384 11.92 -8.25 7.30
CA LEU A 384 12.44 -9.41 8.02
C LEU A 384 12.52 -9.11 9.51
N LYS A 385 12.20 -10.10 10.33
CA LYS A 385 12.37 -10.04 11.78
C LYS A 385 13.45 -11.00 12.18
N LEU A 386 14.44 -10.50 12.93
CA LEU A 386 15.45 -11.35 13.55
C LEU A 386 15.01 -11.76 14.96
N ARG A 387 15.37 -12.98 15.35
CA ARG A 387 15.16 -13.49 16.71
C ARG A 387 15.87 -12.57 17.71
N GLY A 388 15.17 -12.16 18.76
CA GLY A 388 15.71 -11.28 19.81
C GLY A 388 15.86 -9.80 19.44
N SER A 389 15.65 -9.40 18.17
CA SER A 389 15.56 -7.98 17.81
C SER A 389 14.25 -7.38 18.32
N ALA A 390 14.21 -6.09 18.69
CA ALA A 390 12.97 -5.40 19.05
C ALA A 390 12.13 -5.04 17.81
N THR A 391 12.78 -4.57 16.74
CA THR A 391 12.14 -4.08 15.52
C THR A 391 12.47 -4.95 14.31
N PRO A 392 11.57 -5.06 13.33
CA PRO A 392 11.90 -5.67 12.05
C PRO A 392 12.86 -4.78 11.25
N ILE A 393 13.65 -5.40 10.38
CA ILE A 393 14.51 -4.75 9.40
C ILE A 393 13.73 -4.67 8.09
N VAL A 394 13.75 -3.51 7.44
CA VAL A 394 13.11 -3.31 6.14
C VAL A 394 14.17 -3.01 5.08
N ARG A 395 14.14 -3.79 4.00
CA ARG A 395 15.06 -3.73 2.87
C ARG A 395 14.33 -3.30 1.62
N PHE A 396 14.92 -2.37 0.89
CA PHE A 396 14.50 -1.97 -0.44
C PHE A 396 15.38 -2.66 -1.48
N ILE A 397 14.75 -3.32 -2.45
CA ILE A 397 15.41 -4.15 -3.45
C ILE A 397 15.06 -3.61 -4.83
N ARG A 398 16.06 -3.46 -5.70
CA ARG A 398 15.89 -3.09 -7.09
C ARG A 398 16.64 -4.06 -8.00
N MET A 399 15.91 -4.72 -8.88
CA MET A 399 16.48 -5.55 -9.93
C MET A 399 17.33 -4.69 -10.87
N GLN A 400 18.44 -5.26 -11.33
CA GLN A 400 19.24 -4.63 -12.37
C GLN A 400 18.39 -4.41 -13.62
N LYS A 401 18.46 -3.20 -14.16
CA LYS A 401 17.65 -2.78 -15.30
C LYS A 401 18.00 -3.52 -16.59
N TRP A 402 19.30 -3.71 -16.83
CA TRP A 402 19.85 -4.39 -18.00
C TRP A 402 20.68 -5.58 -17.52
N GLY A 403 20.02 -6.71 -17.30
CA GLY A 403 20.65 -7.96 -16.90
C GLY A 403 20.79 -8.93 -18.07
N ILE A 404 21.18 -10.16 -17.76
CA ILE A 404 21.34 -11.24 -18.75
C ILE A 404 20.05 -11.42 -19.57
N ARG A 405 18.88 -11.47 -18.91
CA ARG A 405 17.56 -11.60 -19.55
C ARG A 405 17.35 -10.55 -20.63
N GLU A 406 17.53 -9.27 -20.30
CA GLU A 406 17.25 -8.19 -21.24
C GLU A 406 18.24 -8.19 -22.41
N ARG A 407 19.51 -8.56 -22.17
CA ARG A 407 20.49 -8.74 -23.26
C ARG A 407 20.18 -9.92 -24.17
N LEU A 408 19.68 -11.01 -23.61
CA LEU A 408 19.20 -12.15 -24.41
C LEU A 408 18.00 -11.75 -25.27
N ASP A 409 17.08 -10.95 -24.74
CA ASP A 409 15.91 -10.45 -25.48
C ASP A 409 16.29 -9.47 -26.60
N GLU A 410 17.44 -8.78 -26.49
CA GLU A 410 18.07 -8.02 -27.58
C GLU A 410 18.69 -8.92 -28.68
N GLY A 411 18.63 -10.25 -28.53
CA GLY A 411 19.18 -11.22 -29.48
C GLY A 411 20.67 -11.53 -29.27
N LYS A 412 21.27 -11.11 -28.15
CA LYS A 412 22.68 -11.39 -27.87
C LYS A 412 22.91 -12.84 -27.46
N PRO A 413 24.05 -13.46 -27.85
CA PRO A 413 24.45 -14.76 -27.31
C PRO A 413 24.68 -14.72 -25.79
N LEU A 414 24.50 -15.86 -25.12
CA LEU A 414 24.59 -15.96 -23.65
C LEU A 414 25.90 -15.40 -23.07
N LEU A 415 27.05 -15.73 -23.66
CA LEU A 415 28.34 -15.24 -23.18
C LEU A 415 28.42 -13.70 -23.23
N GLN A 416 27.98 -13.11 -24.34
CA GLN A 416 27.96 -11.65 -24.50
C GLN A 416 26.95 -11.01 -23.53
N ALA A 417 25.77 -11.62 -23.35
CA ALA A 417 24.79 -11.17 -22.38
C ALA A 417 25.33 -11.16 -20.94
N ILE A 418 26.13 -12.18 -20.55
CA ILE A 418 26.82 -12.22 -19.26
C ILE A 418 27.82 -11.09 -19.15
N ILE A 419 28.72 -10.93 -20.12
CA ILE A 419 29.78 -9.91 -20.08
C ILE A 419 29.19 -8.51 -19.96
N GLU A 420 28.23 -8.16 -20.83
CA GLU A 420 27.62 -6.83 -20.81
C GLU A 420 26.76 -6.57 -19.56
N SER A 421 26.17 -7.61 -18.96
CA SER A 421 25.45 -7.51 -17.70
C SER A 421 26.40 -7.18 -16.55
N GLU A 422 27.59 -7.79 -16.52
CA GLU A 422 28.62 -7.52 -15.51
C GLU A 422 29.24 -6.13 -15.69
N GLU A 423 29.53 -5.72 -16.92
CA GLU A 423 29.97 -4.34 -17.21
C GLU A 423 28.94 -3.30 -16.77
N TYR A 424 27.66 -3.60 -16.95
CA TYR A 424 26.59 -2.74 -16.46
C TYR A 424 26.53 -2.72 -14.92
N THR A 425 26.72 -3.86 -14.25
CA THR A 425 26.82 -3.92 -12.78
C THR A 425 27.95 -3.02 -12.27
N ASP A 426 29.14 -3.15 -12.83
CA ASP A 426 30.28 -2.30 -12.47
C ASP A 426 29.98 -0.81 -12.70
N TYR A 427 29.35 -0.47 -13.84
CA TYR A 427 28.94 0.91 -14.13
C TYR A 427 28.04 1.48 -13.03
N ILE A 428 27.08 0.69 -12.52
CA ILE A 428 26.19 1.12 -11.43
C ILE A 428 26.98 1.37 -10.13
N LEU A 429 27.92 0.48 -9.79
CA LEU A 429 28.75 0.60 -8.59
C LEU A 429 29.71 1.80 -8.66
N ASP A 430 30.38 1.99 -9.80
CA ASP A 430 31.26 3.13 -10.08
C ASP A 430 30.49 4.44 -10.01
N ARG A 431 29.29 4.47 -10.62
CA ARG A 431 28.39 5.63 -10.57
C ARG A 431 28.00 5.99 -9.15
N ARG A 432 27.63 5.00 -8.33
CA ARG A 432 27.34 5.21 -6.91
C ARG A 432 28.55 5.77 -6.18
N LEU A 433 29.74 5.23 -6.42
CA LEU A 433 30.98 5.70 -5.80
C LEU A 433 31.27 7.16 -6.19
N GLY A 434 31.14 7.50 -7.48
CA GLY A 434 31.29 8.87 -7.98
C GLY A 434 30.32 9.85 -7.33
N CYS A 435 29.04 9.48 -7.19
CA CYS A 435 28.05 10.32 -6.48
C CYS A 435 28.45 10.59 -5.03
N ARG A 436 28.90 9.56 -4.30
CA ARG A 436 29.35 9.74 -2.90
C ARG A 436 30.59 10.62 -2.81
N GLN A 437 31.54 10.43 -3.72
CA GLN A 437 32.77 11.21 -3.77
C GLN A 437 32.47 12.70 -4.05
N LEU A 438 31.41 13.00 -4.80
CA LEU A 438 30.92 14.36 -5.08
C LEU A 438 29.90 14.87 -4.05
N GLY A 439 29.81 14.24 -2.89
CA GLY A 439 29.07 14.76 -1.74
C GLY A 439 27.56 14.50 -1.76
N MET A 440 27.05 13.65 -2.66
CA MET A 440 25.64 13.25 -2.65
C MET A 440 25.35 12.35 -1.44
N ASN A 441 24.32 12.72 -0.65
CA ASN A 441 23.91 11.97 0.53
C ASN A 441 23.11 10.72 0.15
N LEU A 442 23.82 9.63 -0.18
CA LEU A 442 23.23 8.34 -0.53
C LEU A 442 23.13 7.41 0.69
N PRO A 443 22.19 6.44 0.70
CA PRO A 443 22.16 5.36 1.69
C PRO A 443 23.54 4.73 1.89
N ARG A 444 23.95 4.58 3.16
CA ARG A 444 25.33 4.23 3.53
C ARG A 444 25.80 2.92 2.90
N ARG A 445 24.94 1.90 2.90
CA ARG A 445 25.23 0.57 2.36
C ARG A 445 24.24 0.23 1.26
N VAL A 446 24.78 -0.33 0.18
CA VAL A 446 24.02 -0.96 -0.91
C VAL A 446 24.77 -2.25 -1.21
N ASN A 447 24.10 -3.38 -1.07
CA ASN A 447 24.66 -4.69 -1.36
C ASN A 447 24.22 -5.12 -2.76
N MET A 448 25.13 -5.77 -3.49
CA MET A 448 24.83 -6.40 -4.77
C MET A 448 24.71 -7.90 -4.52
N HIS A 449 23.61 -8.48 -4.96
CA HIS A 449 23.34 -9.90 -4.85
C HIS A 449 22.89 -10.46 -6.19
N ARG A 450 22.85 -11.79 -6.28
CA ARG A 450 22.32 -12.53 -7.41
C ARG A 450 21.29 -13.53 -6.94
N LEU A 451 20.33 -13.79 -7.81
CA LEU A 451 19.42 -14.92 -7.71
C LEU A 451 19.36 -15.64 -9.05
N SER A 452 18.90 -16.88 -9.04
CA SER A 452 18.69 -17.66 -10.26
C SER A 452 17.25 -17.54 -10.73
N GLU A 453 17.03 -17.40 -12.04
CA GLU A 453 15.71 -17.46 -12.66
C GLU A 453 15.75 -18.32 -13.93
N VAL A 454 14.61 -18.90 -14.32
CA VAL A 454 14.50 -19.59 -15.60
C VAL A 454 14.23 -18.56 -16.69
N TYR A 455 15.00 -18.60 -17.77
CA TYR A 455 14.79 -17.70 -18.90
C TYR A 455 13.63 -18.19 -19.78
N ASP A 456 12.59 -17.38 -19.86
CA ASP A 456 11.36 -17.63 -20.63
C ASP A 456 11.14 -16.61 -21.76
N GLY A 457 12.16 -15.79 -22.06
CA GLY A 457 12.09 -14.69 -23.02
C GLY A 457 12.13 -15.07 -24.50
N THR A 458 12.47 -14.11 -25.35
CA THR A 458 12.33 -14.21 -26.81
C THR A 458 13.39 -15.08 -27.48
N ASN A 459 14.56 -15.28 -26.86
CA ASN A 459 15.67 -16.04 -27.44
C ASN A 459 15.44 -17.57 -27.31
N PRO A 460 15.12 -18.28 -28.40
CA PRO A 460 14.76 -19.69 -28.31
C PRO A 460 15.94 -20.61 -27.96
N ALA A 461 17.18 -20.18 -28.19
CA ALA A 461 18.37 -21.02 -27.98
C ALA A 461 18.67 -21.27 -26.49
N VAL A 462 18.19 -20.39 -25.62
CA VAL A 462 18.46 -20.42 -24.17
C VAL A 462 17.18 -20.48 -23.34
N ARG A 463 16.01 -20.58 -23.99
CA ARG A 463 14.72 -20.73 -23.31
C ARG A 463 14.69 -21.99 -22.45
N GLY A 464 14.19 -21.86 -21.23
CA GLY A 464 14.16 -22.92 -20.22
C GLY A 464 15.46 -23.10 -19.44
N GLN A 465 16.54 -22.37 -19.78
CA GLN A 465 17.80 -22.46 -19.04
C GLN A 465 17.79 -21.55 -17.79
N LEU A 466 18.55 -21.96 -16.78
CA LEU A 466 18.80 -21.16 -15.58
C LEU A 466 19.77 -20.03 -15.92
N ILE A 467 19.40 -18.80 -15.61
CA ILE A 467 20.24 -17.61 -15.75
C ILE A 467 20.35 -16.87 -14.41
N TRP A 468 21.37 -16.03 -14.27
CA TRP A 468 21.52 -15.15 -13.11
C TRP A 468 20.78 -13.83 -13.32
N ALA A 469 20.11 -13.36 -12.27
CA ALA A 469 19.55 -12.02 -12.18
C ALA A 469 20.23 -11.26 -11.03
N THR A 470 20.84 -10.13 -11.35
CA THR A 470 21.47 -9.24 -10.38
C THR A 470 20.45 -8.28 -9.77
N TYR A 471 20.56 -8.03 -8.47
CA TYR A 471 19.78 -7.00 -7.78
C TYR A 471 20.62 -6.23 -6.77
N PHE A 472 20.15 -5.02 -6.46
CA PHE A 472 20.75 -4.13 -5.48
C PHE A 472 19.81 -3.98 -4.28
N GLU A 473 20.34 -4.23 -3.10
CA GLU A 473 19.63 -4.13 -1.83
C GLU A 473 20.17 -2.98 -1.00
N ARG A 474 19.27 -2.25 -0.32
CA ARG A 474 19.65 -1.25 0.69
C ARG A 474 18.65 -1.22 1.84
N GLU A 475 19.03 -0.53 2.91
CA GLU A 475 18.08 -0.12 3.96
C GLU A 475 16.97 0.73 3.37
N TYR A 476 15.74 0.50 3.85
CA TYR A 476 14.63 1.41 3.60
C TYR A 476 14.89 2.74 4.33
N VAL A 477 14.60 3.85 3.66
CA VAL A 477 14.77 5.19 4.22
C VAL A 477 13.41 5.65 4.72
N TYR A 478 13.27 5.73 6.03
CA TYR A 478 12.06 6.18 6.71
C TYR A 478 11.96 7.69 6.64
N GLY A 479 11.01 8.20 5.84
CA GLY A 479 10.86 9.63 5.64
C GLY A 479 9.81 9.99 4.60
N ILE A 480 9.73 11.27 4.26
CA ILE A 480 8.76 11.83 3.31
C ILE A 480 9.52 12.28 2.06
N ALA A 481 9.08 11.84 0.88
CA ALA A 481 9.66 12.29 -0.38
C ALA A 481 9.39 13.81 -0.57
N THR A 482 10.39 14.56 -1.05
CA THR A 482 10.31 16.03 -1.08
C THR A 482 9.17 16.55 -1.95
N ASP A 483 8.85 15.87 -3.05
CA ASP A 483 7.76 16.20 -3.99
C ASP A 483 6.36 15.89 -3.41
N LYS A 484 6.30 15.23 -2.26
CA LYS A 484 5.05 14.78 -1.59
C LYS A 484 4.88 15.38 -0.20
N LEU A 485 5.67 16.40 0.15
CA LEU A 485 5.55 17.06 1.44
C LEU A 485 4.15 17.69 1.61
N PRO A 486 3.43 17.40 2.71
CA PRO A 486 2.12 17.99 2.96
C PRO A 486 2.20 19.52 3.09
N ALA A 487 1.21 20.21 2.54
CA ALA A 487 1.11 21.67 2.64
C ALA A 487 1.15 22.17 4.09
N ALA A 488 0.54 21.43 5.02
CA ALA A 488 0.53 21.75 6.45
C ALA A 488 1.95 21.80 7.06
N ARG A 489 2.88 20.95 6.59
CA ARG A 489 4.28 20.96 7.04
C ARG A 489 5.01 22.18 6.50
N LEU A 490 4.80 22.53 5.24
CA LEU A 490 5.41 23.70 4.58
C LEU A 490 4.88 25.04 5.11
N ALA A 491 3.67 25.07 5.67
CA ALA A 491 3.11 26.25 6.33
C ALA A 491 3.85 26.62 7.63
N ASN A 492 4.59 25.68 8.24
CA ASN A 492 5.45 25.97 9.39
C ASN A 492 6.77 26.59 8.95
N ALA A 493 7.03 27.84 9.37
CA ALA A 493 8.22 28.60 8.97
C ALA A 493 9.55 27.89 9.30
N ALA A 494 9.67 27.31 10.49
CA ALA A 494 10.90 26.61 10.92
C ALA A 494 11.12 25.32 10.10
N TYR A 495 10.04 24.62 9.77
CA TYR A 495 10.09 23.45 8.90
C TYR A 495 10.54 23.85 7.49
N ALA A 496 9.89 24.85 6.91
CA ALA A 496 10.17 25.35 5.57
C ALA A 496 11.63 25.82 5.42
N GLU A 497 12.15 26.57 6.40
CA GLU A 497 13.54 27.02 6.38
C GLU A 497 14.55 25.85 6.40
N ARG A 498 14.39 24.91 7.35
CA ARG A 498 15.28 23.72 7.42
C ARG A 498 15.19 22.88 6.16
N PHE A 499 13.99 22.69 5.63
CA PHE A 499 13.77 22.00 4.38
C PHE A 499 14.48 22.69 3.20
N ALA A 500 14.35 24.01 3.06
CA ALA A 500 15.03 24.78 2.01
C ALA A 500 16.55 24.56 2.02
N ARG A 501 17.16 24.60 3.21
CA ARG A 501 18.62 24.39 3.37
C ARG A 501 19.04 22.97 2.96
N LEU A 502 18.28 21.95 3.38
CA LEU A 502 18.55 20.56 3.02
C LEU A 502 18.39 20.34 1.51
N LEU A 503 17.32 20.87 0.93
CA LEU A 503 17.05 20.78 -0.50
C LEU A 503 18.14 21.48 -1.33
N GLY A 504 18.60 22.66 -0.90
CA GLY A 504 19.69 23.40 -1.56
C GLY A 504 21.01 22.60 -1.56
N ARG A 505 21.37 21.99 -0.43
CA ARG A 505 22.55 21.11 -0.34
C ARG A 505 22.44 19.90 -1.27
N ALA A 506 21.26 19.28 -1.32
CA ALA A 506 21.01 18.15 -2.23
C ALA A 506 21.14 18.58 -3.70
N ALA A 507 20.54 19.72 -4.06
CA ALA A 507 20.61 20.32 -5.40
C ALA A 507 22.06 20.53 -5.86
N ALA A 508 22.94 21.02 -4.98
CA ALA A 508 24.34 21.25 -5.30
C ALA A 508 25.06 19.97 -5.74
N SER A 509 24.92 18.87 -4.99
CA SER A 509 25.52 17.59 -5.38
C SER A 509 24.85 17.00 -6.64
N ASN A 510 23.54 17.18 -6.79
CA ASN A 510 22.75 16.65 -7.90
C ASN A 510 23.14 17.31 -9.25
N ILE A 511 23.29 18.64 -9.27
CA ILE A 511 23.70 19.37 -10.48
C ILE A 511 25.13 19.04 -10.90
N ILE A 512 26.04 18.87 -9.92
CA ILE A 512 27.45 18.53 -10.19
C ILE A 512 27.53 17.17 -10.90
N VAL A 513 26.87 16.14 -10.34
CA VAL A 513 26.88 14.79 -10.94
C VAL A 513 26.07 14.74 -12.24
N GLY A 514 25.35 15.81 -12.61
CA GLY A 514 24.62 15.87 -13.87
C GLY A 514 23.49 14.86 -13.96
N ARG A 515 22.68 14.77 -12.90
CA ARG A 515 21.62 13.78 -12.79
C ARG A 515 20.45 14.13 -13.72
N ALA A 516 20.35 13.40 -14.82
CA ALA A 516 19.35 13.66 -15.83
C ALA A 516 18.98 12.41 -16.63
N TYR A 517 17.98 12.58 -17.49
CA TYR A 517 17.60 11.61 -18.50
C TYR A 517 17.67 12.21 -19.90
N GLU A 518 17.74 11.32 -20.89
CA GLU A 518 17.69 11.67 -22.31
C GLU A 518 18.80 12.65 -22.70
N ARG A 519 20.00 12.43 -22.15
CA ARG A 519 21.17 13.31 -22.35
C ARG A 519 20.87 14.73 -21.89
N GLY A 520 20.28 14.83 -20.69
CA GLY A 520 20.04 16.11 -20.04
C GLY A 520 18.81 16.89 -20.49
N LYS A 521 17.88 16.30 -21.26
CA LYS A 521 16.60 16.96 -21.58
C LYS A 521 15.68 17.08 -20.37
N ARG A 522 15.84 16.18 -19.40
CA ARG A 522 15.04 16.15 -18.18
C ARG A 522 15.92 15.95 -16.97
N VAL A 523 16.05 16.98 -16.13
CA VAL A 523 16.75 16.89 -14.84
C VAL A 523 15.96 15.99 -13.88
N VAL A 524 16.69 15.23 -13.07
CA VAL A 524 16.14 14.31 -12.07
C VAL A 524 16.46 14.85 -10.68
N PHE A 525 15.59 15.73 -10.18
CA PHE A 525 15.71 16.34 -8.86
C PHE A 525 14.34 16.79 -8.37
N ASP A 526 14.03 16.54 -7.10
CA ASP A 526 12.72 16.79 -6.49
C ASP A 526 11.62 16.04 -7.26
N ASP A 527 11.80 14.73 -7.41
CA ASP A 527 10.93 13.84 -8.18
C ASP A 527 10.63 12.49 -7.51
N GLY A 528 10.87 12.42 -6.19
CA GLY A 528 10.55 11.27 -5.34
C GLY A 528 11.75 10.51 -4.79
N ASP A 529 12.96 10.79 -5.26
CA ASP A 529 14.17 10.11 -4.76
C ASP A 529 14.83 10.85 -3.59
N GLU A 530 14.61 12.15 -3.44
CA GLU A 530 15.00 12.92 -2.26
C GLU A 530 13.99 12.67 -1.13
N VAL A 531 14.45 12.13 0.01
CA VAL A 531 13.60 11.78 1.16
C VAL A 531 14.06 12.53 2.40
N ILE A 532 13.14 13.27 3.01
CA ILE A 532 13.33 14.00 4.27
C ILE A 532 13.18 13.06 5.45
N ILE A 533 14.16 13.08 6.33
CA ILE A 533 14.13 12.42 7.63
C ILE A 533 13.88 13.49 8.68
N GLU A 534 12.81 13.34 9.44
CA GLU A 534 12.45 14.24 10.54
C GLU A 534 13.17 13.83 11.83
N GLY A 535 13.55 14.82 12.64
CA GLY A 535 14.05 14.61 13.98
C GLY A 535 12.92 14.29 14.97
N SER A 536 13.30 14.04 16.23
CA SER A 536 12.31 13.87 17.31
C SER A 536 11.46 15.12 17.58
N ASP A 537 11.90 16.29 17.09
CA ASP A 537 11.18 17.56 17.14
C ASP A 537 10.16 17.73 16.00
N GLY A 538 10.03 16.74 15.10
CA GLY A 538 9.15 16.79 13.94
C GLY A 538 9.62 17.76 12.84
N LEU A 539 10.85 18.27 12.93
CA LEU A 539 11.45 19.17 11.94
C LEU A 539 12.42 18.40 11.03
N PRO A 540 12.69 18.88 9.80
CA PRO A 540 13.64 18.25 8.89
C PRO A 540 15.04 18.22 9.53
N HIS A 541 15.61 17.02 9.61
CA HIS A 541 16.93 16.77 10.18
C HIS A 541 17.95 16.39 9.10
N ASP A 542 17.56 15.52 8.17
CA ASP A 542 18.43 15.09 7.07
C ASP A 542 17.63 14.90 5.76
N LEU A 543 18.33 14.89 4.63
CA LEU A 543 17.78 14.59 3.31
C LEU A 543 18.66 13.56 2.63
N VAL A 544 18.09 12.39 2.35
CA VAL A 544 18.79 11.27 1.71
C VAL A 544 18.27 11.08 0.28
N VAL A 545 19.19 10.99 -0.67
CA VAL A 545 18.88 10.65 -2.07
C VAL A 545 18.86 9.13 -2.20
N CYS A 546 17.66 8.55 -2.26
CA CYS A 546 17.42 7.11 -2.19
C CYS A 546 17.87 6.33 -3.43
N ASP A 547 18.02 7.01 -4.56
CA ASP A 547 18.45 6.41 -5.83
C ASP A 547 19.27 7.40 -6.65
N HIS A 548 20.28 6.90 -7.35
CA HIS A 548 21.26 7.70 -8.10
C HIS A 548 21.13 7.49 -9.63
N SER A 549 19.99 6.98 -10.09
CA SER A 549 19.68 6.84 -11.51
C SER A 549 19.72 8.19 -12.21
N GLY A 550 20.24 8.18 -13.44
CA GLY A 550 20.45 9.39 -14.23
C GLY A 550 21.74 10.15 -13.88
N ALA A 551 22.44 9.81 -12.79
CA ALA A 551 23.72 10.45 -12.49
C ALA A 551 24.75 10.17 -13.59
N PHE A 552 25.52 11.19 -13.94
CA PHE A 552 26.49 11.22 -15.02
C PHE A 552 25.88 11.00 -16.42
N ASP A 553 24.56 11.12 -16.58
CA ASP A 553 23.93 11.11 -17.91
C ASP A 553 24.28 12.39 -18.68
N GLU A 554 24.29 13.52 -17.98
CA GLU A 554 24.68 14.83 -18.53
C GLU A 554 25.99 15.32 -17.93
N TYR A 555 27.06 15.29 -18.71
CA TYR A 555 28.42 15.59 -18.27
C TYR A 555 29.13 16.62 -19.15
N GLN A 556 28.45 17.19 -20.15
CA GLN A 556 29.06 18.02 -21.19
C GLN A 556 28.62 19.47 -21.08
N ARG A 557 27.32 19.73 -20.96
CA ARG A 557 26.78 21.09 -21.04
C ARG A 557 27.10 21.91 -19.79
N PRO A 558 27.28 23.24 -19.91
CA PRO A 558 27.45 24.15 -18.79
C PRO A 558 26.32 24.01 -17.76
N LEU A 559 26.66 24.11 -16.47
CA LEU A 559 25.68 23.90 -15.40
C LEU A 559 24.58 24.99 -15.36
N GLN A 560 24.89 26.19 -15.85
CA GLN A 560 23.97 27.32 -15.91
C GLN A 560 22.77 27.06 -16.83
N GLU A 561 22.89 26.17 -17.82
CA GLU A 561 21.78 25.81 -18.70
C GLU A 561 20.64 25.11 -17.95
N PHE A 562 20.93 24.49 -16.80
CA PHE A 562 19.95 23.79 -15.96
C PHE A 562 19.34 24.69 -14.88
N ALA A 563 19.65 25.99 -14.87
CA ALA A 563 19.24 26.91 -13.80
C ALA A 563 17.72 26.91 -13.57
N ALA A 564 16.92 26.82 -14.64
CA ALA A 564 15.46 26.77 -14.54
C ALA A 564 14.97 25.49 -13.83
N ASP A 565 15.57 24.33 -14.13
CA ASP A 565 15.22 23.06 -13.52
C ASP A 565 15.50 23.04 -12.01
N TYR A 566 16.57 23.71 -11.57
CA TYR A 566 16.92 23.83 -10.16
C TYR A 566 16.21 24.99 -9.44
N ALA A 567 15.56 25.90 -10.16
CA ALA A 567 14.63 26.88 -9.60
C ALA A 567 13.21 26.31 -9.42
N ARG A 568 12.81 25.33 -10.25
CA ARG A 568 11.49 24.70 -10.23
C ARG A 568 11.03 24.22 -8.84
N PRO A 569 11.84 23.54 -8.02
CA PRO A 569 11.41 23.07 -6.70
C PRO A 569 11.04 24.21 -5.73
N VAL A 570 11.70 25.37 -5.87
CA VAL A 570 11.38 26.57 -5.09
C VAL A 570 10.09 27.20 -5.62
N ASN A 571 10.02 27.40 -6.93
CA ASN A 571 8.88 28.04 -7.59
C ASN A 571 7.56 27.30 -7.35
N SER A 572 7.57 25.96 -7.37
CA SER A 572 6.36 25.16 -7.13
C SER A 572 5.78 25.31 -5.73
N ARG A 573 6.57 25.78 -4.75
CA ARG A 573 6.19 25.84 -3.34
C ARG A 573 5.96 27.25 -2.80
N LEU A 574 6.12 28.29 -3.62
CA LEU A 574 6.02 29.69 -3.17
C LEU A 574 4.66 30.03 -2.52
N HIS A 575 3.58 29.36 -2.93
CA HIS A 575 2.23 29.57 -2.37
C HIS A 575 1.94 28.75 -1.10
N LEU A 576 2.84 27.84 -0.72
CA LEU A 576 2.67 26.92 0.41
C LEU A 576 3.46 27.35 1.65
N VAL A 577 4.50 28.16 1.47
CA VAL A 577 5.39 28.60 2.55
C VAL A 577 5.01 30.00 3.04
N PRO A 578 5.16 30.29 4.35
CA PRO A 578 4.77 31.58 4.91
C PRO A 578 5.66 32.74 4.44
N ASN A 579 6.97 32.50 4.27
CA ASN A 579 7.97 33.49 3.87
C ASN A 579 8.70 33.04 2.58
N PRO A 580 8.12 33.24 1.38
CA PRO A 580 8.66 32.65 0.15
C PRO A 580 10.05 33.19 -0.24
N ARG A 581 10.35 34.45 0.10
CA ARG A 581 11.67 35.05 -0.14
C ARG A 581 12.76 34.43 0.73
N GLU A 582 12.51 34.31 2.03
CA GLU A 582 13.46 33.68 2.98
C GLU A 582 13.69 32.22 2.63
N PHE A 583 12.65 31.49 2.24
CA PHE A 583 12.75 30.11 1.75
C PHE A 583 13.69 30.01 0.53
N ALA A 584 13.50 30.89 -0.46
CA ALA A 584 14.33 30.91 -1.67
C ALA A 584 15.79 31.29 -1.37
N GLU A 585 16.02 32.27 -0.50
CA GLU A 585 17.36 32.69 -0.10
C GLU A 585 18.07 31.58 0.69
N ALA A 586 17.40 30.93 1.64
CA ALA A 586 17.94 29.80 2.40
C ALA A 586 18.32 28.60 1.49
N TYR A 587 17.52 28.33 0.45
CA TYR A 587 17.83 27.32 -0.57
C TYR A 587 19.10 27.67 -1.35
N LEU A 588 19.19 28.90 -1.86
CA LEU A 588 20.34 29.35 -2.67
C LEU A 588 21.63 29.41 -1.85
N ASP A 589 21.55 29.89 -0.61
CA ASP A 589 22.71 29.96 0.28
C ASP A 589 23.27 28.56 0.56
N ALA A 590 22.39 27.61 0.86
CA ALA A 590 22.79 26.22 1.14
C ALA A 590 23.26 25.49 -0.13
N PHE A 591 22.70 25.82 -1.30
CA PHE A 591 23.18 25.35 -2.60
C PHE A 591 24.61 25.83 -2.86
N LYS A 592 24.86 27.14 -2.73
CA LYS A 592 26.18 27.74 -2.94
C LYS A 592 27.20 27.18 -1.96
N GLU A 593 26.86 27.10 -0.67
CA GLU A 593 27.70 26.49 0.37
C GLU A 593 28.09 25.05 -0.03
N GLY A 594 27.10 24.23 -0.40
CA GLY A 594 27.30 22.85 -0.83
C GLY A 594 28.20 22.72 -2.05
N PHE A 595 27.99 23.57 -3.06
CA PHE A 595 28.78 23.56 -4.30
C PHE A 595 30.23 23.95 -4.03
N CYS A 596 30.45 25.07 -3.33
CA CYS A 596 31.79 25.54 -2.95
C CYS A 596 32.55 24.50 -2.13
N ARG A 597 31.86 23.78 -1.23
CA ARG A 597 32.47 22.71 -0.44
C ARG A 597 32.97 21.58 -1.32
N VAL A 598 32.15 21.06 -2.24
CA VAL A 598 32.54 19.95 -3.14
C VAL A 598 33.66 20.40 -4.09
N GLN A 599 33.57 21.61 -4.65
CA GLN A 599 34.61 22.18 -5.51
C GLN A 599 35.93 22.37 -4.76
N GLY A 600 35.88 22.90 -3.53
CA GLY A 600 37.05 23.07 -2.66
C GLY A 600 37.70 21.74 -2.30
N ASP A 601 36.89 20.73 -1.98
CA ASP A 601 37.34 19.36 -1.71
C ASP A 601 38.05 18.73 -2.90
N TYR A 602 37.50 18.91 -4.10
CA TYR A 602 38.13 18.49 -5.34
C TYR A 602 39.47 19.20 -5.54
N ARG A 603 39.52 20.53 -5.45
CA ARG A 603 40.76 21.30 -5.65
C ARG A 603 41.84 20.93 -4.64
N LYS A 604 41.47 20.74 -3.37
CA LYS A 604 42.39 20.34 -2.29
C LYS A 604 42.93 18.91 -2.47
N ARG A 605 42.12 18.00 -3.01
CA ARG A 605 42.44 16.57 -3.15
C ARG A 605 42.47 16.12 -4.61
N ARG A 606 42.87 17.01 -5.53
CA ARG A 606 42.74 16.84 -6.98
C ARG A 606 43.22 15.47 -7.47
N ARG A 607 44.43 15.07 -7.11
CA ARG A 607 45.00 13.76 -7.47
C ARG A 607 44.08 12.60 -7.07
N ALA A 608 43.46 12.63 -5.89
CA ALA A 608 42.59 11.54 -5.43
C ALA A 608 41.31 11.43 -6.28
N PHE A 609 40.75 12.57 -6.70
CA PHE A 609 39.58 12.59 -7.59
C PHE A 609 39.95 12.17 -9.01
N ASP A 610 41.01 12.73 -9.60
CA ASP A 610 41.44 12.44 -10.97
C ASP A 610 41.83 10.97 -11.16
N THR A 611 42.41 10.36 -10.13
CA THR A 611 42.87 8.96 -10.19
C THR A 611 41.85 7.93 -9.75
N LEU A 612 40.65 8.34 -9.29
CA LEU A 612 39.66 7.44 -8.70
C LEU A 612 39.25 6.30 -9.65
N PHE A 613 39.08 6.61 -10.94
CA PHE A 613 38.66 5.64 -11.96
C PHE A 613 39.74 5.37 -13.02
N LYS A 614 41.02 5.64 -12.72
CA LYS A 614 42.14 5.51 -13.69
C LYS A 614 42.35 4.09 -14.26
N HIS A 615 41.82 3.08 -13.59
CA HIS A 615 41.93 1.67 -13.98
C HIS A 615 40.67 1.13 -14.65
N ARG A 616 39.64 1.98 -14.83
CA ARG A 616 38.43 1.62 -15.57
C ARG A 616 38.64 1.87 -17.07
N PRO A 617 37.91 1.17 -17.95
CA PRO A 617 37.97 1.43 -19.39
C PRO A 617 37.71 2.90 -19.72
N TYR A 618 38.54 3.45 -20.61
CA TYR A 618 38.43 4.83 -21.06
C TYR A 618 38.03 4.87 -22.54
N ASN A 619 36.82 5.38 -22.79
CA ASN A 619 36.28 5.66 -24.11
C ASN A 619 35.58 7.03 -24.10
N ILE A 620 35.98 7.91 -25.02
CA ILE A 620 35.43 9.25 -25.23
C ILE A 620 33.97 9.25 -25.70
N GLU A 621 33.47 8.11 -26.18
CA GLU A 621 32.07 7.91 -26.56
C GLU A 621 31.14 7.79 -25.35
N GLY A 622 31.67 7.88 -24.14
CA GLY A 622 30.88 7.99 -22.91
C GLY A 622 31.07 6.85 -21.91
N SER A 623 32.27 6.27 -21.82
CA SER A 623 32.65 5.42 -20.68
C SER A 623 32.51 6.18 -19.36
N PHE A 624 32.37 5.46 -18.24
CA PHE A 624 32.24 6.11 -16.93
C PHE A 624 33.47 6.95 -16.56
N ALA A 625 34.68 6.46 -16.82
CA ALA A 625 35.92 7.20 -16.54
C ALA A 625 35.98 8.54 -17.30
N TYR A 626 35.56 8.56 -18.57
CA TYR A 626 35.47 9.80 -19.35
C TYR A 626 34.40 10.76 -18.81
N ARG A 627 33.19 10.25 -18.49
CA ARG A 627 32.12 11.07 -17.89
C ARG A 627 32.56 11.70 -16.58
N TRP A 628 33.25 10.94 -15.74
CA TRP A 628 33.83 11.41 -14.47
C TRP A 628 34.81 12.56 -14.70
N GLU A 629 35.75 12.40 -15.63
CA GLU A 629 36.72 13.46 -15.99
C GLU A 629 36.02 14.74 -16.46
N CYS A 630 35.02 14.61 -17.34
CA CYS A 630 34.24 15.75 -17.81
C CYS A 630 33.49 16.47 -16.67
N VAL A 631 32.87 15.72 -15.76
CA VAL A 631 32.19 16.29 -14.58
C VAL A 631 33.17 17.03 -13.67
N LEU A 632 34.36 16.48 -13.40
CA LEU A 632 35.38 17.15 -12.58
C LEU A 632 35.90 18.42 -13.23
N ARG A 633 36.13 18.39 -14.55
CA ARG A 633 36.52 19.58 -15.32
C ARG A 633 35.45 20.65 -15.26
N ARG A 634 34.19 20.28 -15.48
CA ARG A 634 33.03 21.18 -15.38
C ARG A 634 32.88 21.76 -13.98
N LEU A 635 33.02 20.94 -12.94
CA LEU A 635 33.03 21.37 -11.54
C LEU A 635 34.11 22.42 -11.28
N ASP A 636 35.34 22.20 -11.76
CA ASP A 636 36.47 23.11 -11.53
C ASP A 636 36.32 24.47 -12.23
N GLN A 637 35.75 24.45 -13.44
CA GLN A 637 35.61 25.62 -14.30
C GLN A 637 34.37 26.46 -13.97
N THR A 638 33.39 25.89 -13.29
CA THR A 638 32.16 26.60 -12.94
C THR A 638 32.41 27.61 -11.82
N ASP A 639 32.03 28.87 -12.06
CA ASP A 639 31.92 29.88 -11.01
C ASP A 639 30.65 29.64 -10.16
N PRO A 640 30.79 29.31 -8.86
CA PRO A 640 29.64 29.07 -7.98
C PRO A 640 28.72 30.29 -7.84
N ASP A 641 29.28 31.51 -7.88
CA ASP A 641 28.50 32.74 -7.77
C ASP A 641 27.65 32.95 -9.01
N ALA A 642 28.26 32.87 -10.19
CA ALA A 642 27.54 32.98 -11.46
C ALA A 642 26.44 31.91 -11.62
N LEU A 643 26.69 30.68 -11.18
CA LEU A 643 25.68 29.61 -11.21
C LEU A 643 24.53 29.88 -10.24
N THR A 644 24.83 30.29 -9.02
CA THR A 644 23.81 30.63 -8.01
C THR A 644 22.95 31.80 -8.50
N ASP A 645 23.56 32.81 -9.11
CA ASP A 645 22.84 33.95 -9.71
C ASP A 645 21.99 33.54 -10.92
N ALA A 646 22.46 32.59 -11.73
CA ALA A 646 21.66 32.03 -12.82
C ALA A 646 20.37 31.36 -12.30
N ILE A 647 20.47 30.58 -11.22
CA ILE A 647 19.30 29.96 -10.57
C ILE A 647 18.41 31.02 -9.93
N ARG A 648 19.01 31.98 -9.20
CA ARG A 648 18.29 33.11 -8.57
C ARG A 648 17.41 33.86 -9.57
N LYS A 649 17.91 34.14 -10.77
CA LYS A 649 17.15 34.83 -11.83
C LYS A 649 15.92 34.05 -12.31
N GLN A 650 15.89 32.74 -12.12
CA GLN A 650 14.78 31.86 -12.49
C GLN A 650 13.77 31.66 -11.33
N ILE A 651 14.06 32.15 -10.12
CA ILE A 651 13.16 32.03 -8.96
C ILE A 651 12.22 33.23 -8.91
N ALA A 652 10.93 33.00 -9.15
CA ALA A 652 9.94 34.04 -9.42
C ALA A 652 9.87 35.13 -8.33
N VAL A 653 9.94 34.75 -7.05
CA VAL A 653 9.89 35.71 -5.93
C VAL A 653 11.14 36.61 -5.83
N LEU A 654 12.25 36.22 -6.44
CA LEU A 654 13.51 36.97 -6.46
C LEU A 654 13.73 37.73 -7.79
N SER A 655 13.10 37.29 -8.88
CA SER A 655 13.24 37.87 -10.22
C SER A 655 12.59 39.25 -10.40
N HIS A 656 11.70 39.66 -9.49
CA HIS A 656 10.93 40.92 -9.58
C HIS A 656 11.43 42.05 -8.67
N ALA A 657 12.58 41.91 -8.02
CA ALA A 657 13.24 43.02 -7.34
C ALA A 657 14.06 43.85 -8.34
N LYS A 658 13.37 44.69 -9.12
CA LYS A 658 13.96 45.87 -9.76
C LYS A 658 13.24 47.11 -9.31
#